data_AF-A0A2J6RGS4-F1
#
_entry.id   AF-A0A2J6RGS4-F1
#
_cell.length_a   1.000
_cell.length_b   1.000
_cell.length_c   1.000
_cell.angle_alpha   90.00
_cell.angle_beta   90.00
_cell.angle_gamma   90.00
#
_symmetry.space_group_name_H-M   'P 1'
#
loop_
_entity.id
_entity.type
_entity.pdbx_description
1 polymer ?
#
loop_
_entity_poly.entity_id
_entity_poly.type
_entity_poly.pdbx_seq_one_letter_code
_entity_poly.pdbx_strand_id
1 'polypeptide(L)'
;MTDLRLTSATGTIYSNGASYLLFLLVVVTPALAKRVDFDACYANNVTKLNNNDTSDPLQNFMWDPTHTNLTHRDQTFLSLEGCYTLCGHGFQLYSPEDLTLRVIVFFLLPVVSLVGRIGFASVYISNKAWTILHLLGNPIDWIWSTLTRQERALRNYYIALQIAPGASREVAAVWTAYDQWWQDPVKQFEREIKTRKPLRRRREVNERPAHGRSETFVPAHDGVVDRQGETSVPDLLSHEEVWHIMTAVSDLAKNRNQNAIWSWIAIVIFLSALTGGYVHLATSQTNNDIGHSLAVMTLFFFLAFAVYITGNVGTFRDPDEVITALNSLHDKLPRLFPEPQLPIVNGERNSTTSFSVQEFSRQYEDVQSFVGINNWWRPEKHLDEGNKSCDRSQGLLFSQSFIAVTVAWLSAFLLSSFTPMWRWGLGCHSGVWTLIYLVWLFSAALDVFWHLVLVEQPWQKAEPGLRKRKAFTISKAKFLWRFGMVKNLAVVISATGFIVLSQIGYFHTCWCMANQVIPPARDDVYIDLGPSTQDDRDRDWYLWILIPVVSLILIHAIIFWAGWEGEGGRLLYLRTKPERDAERRALRNIYQRLHPENGSEDQHSAAIQNISPSSDNADAPFLITIEGREFEARPRASQHGVGLSPPRAPPSPRLSPPRGRRGVSEESAGSQASLSRAITPQAASRSTTALLSDPPGVSNAAV
;
A
#
# COMPACT_ATOMS: atom_id res chain seq x y z
N MET A 1 19.31 43.46 0.13
CA MET A 1 20.63 42.93 0.58
C MET A 1 20.62 42.94 2.09
N THR A 2 21.10 41.84 2.68
CA THR A 2 21.35 41.58 4.12
C THR A 2 20.17 41.67 5.07
N ASP A 3 19.43 40.57 5.22
CA ASP A 3 18.94 40.13 6.53
C ASP A 3 18.73 38.62 6.53
N LEU A 4 19.85 37.89 6.71
CA LEU A 4 19.91 36.44 6.79
C LEU A 4 19.75 36.06 8.28
N ARG A 5 18.51 35.88 8.74
CA ARG A 5 18.25 35.33 10.09
C ARG A 5 18.59 33.85 10.11
N LEU A 6 19.80 33.56 10.58
CA LEU A 6 20.22 32.32 11.22
C LEU A 6 19.31 32.03 12.42
N THR A 7 18.31 31.15 12.30
CA THR A 7 17.72 30.42 13.43
C THR A 7 16.95 29.19 12.92
N SER A 8 17.67 28.12 12.53
CA SER A 8 17.07 26.77 12.31
C SER A 8 18.11 25.66 12.03
N ALA A 9 19.42 25.92 12.04
CA ALA A 9 20.41 24.92 11.64
C ALA A 9 20.84 23.96 12.77
N THR A 10 20.55 24.25 14.04
CA THR A 10 21.03 23.45 15.18
C THR A 10 20.12 22.28 15.56
N GLY A 11 18.86 22.24 15.11
CA GLY A 11 17.92 21.15 15.41
C GLY A 11 18.09 19.90 14.54
N THR A 12 18.59 20.04 13.32
CA THR A 12 18.72 18.94 12.35
C THR A 12 20.00 18.13 12.52
N ILE A 13 20.98 18.63 13.27
CA ILE A 13 22.26 17.94 13.49
C ILE A 13 22.11 16.83 14.56
N TYR A 14 21.25 17.03 15.57
CA TYR A 14 21.09 16.07 16.67
C TYR A 14 20.31 14.79 16.29
N SER A 15 19.31 14.85 15.40
CA SER A 15 18.61 13.61 14.98
C SER A 15 19.43 12.76 14.01
N ASN A 16 20.29 13.39 13.21
CA ASN A 16 21.19 12.69 12.30
C ASN A 16 22.35 12.04 13.06
N GLY A 17 22.86 12.67 14.13
CA GLY A 17 23.95 12.15 14.95
C GLY A 17 23.69 10.74 15.50
N ALA A 18 22.47 10.47 15.99
CA ALA A 18 22.12 9.13 16.49
C ALA A 18 22.08 8.07 15.39
N SER A 19 21.60 8.42 14.18
CA SER A 19 21.55 7.49 13.04
C SER A 19 22.94 7.20 12.49
N TYR A 20 23.81 8.23 12.40
CA TYR A 20 25.21 8.05 12.02
C TYR A 20 26.01 7.29 13.08
N LEU A 21 25.74 7.50 14.38
CA LEU A 21 26.37 6.75 15.46
C LEU A 21 25.94 5.28 15.45
N LEU A 22 24.65 5.00 15.21
CA LEU A 22 24.15 3.63 15.07
C LEU A 22 24.75 2.95 13.84
N PHE A 23 24.81 3.65 12.69
CA PHE A 23 25.43 3.15 11.47
C PHE A 23 26.94 2.92 11.64
N LEU A 24 27.66 3.85 12.27
CA LEU A 24 29.09 3.68 12.59
C LEU A 24 29.29 2.52 13.56
N LEU A 25 28.45 2.37 14.59
CA LEU A 25 28.51 1.21 15.48
C LEU A 25 28.25 -0.08 14.68
N VAL A 26 27.26 -0.11 13.81
CA VAL A 26 26.89 -1.28 12.98
C VAL A 26 27.94 -1.63 11.93
N VAL A 27 28.64 -0.66 11.33
CA VAL A 27 29.62 -0.89 10.25
C VAL A 27 31.06 -1.01 10.75
N VAL A 28 31.41 -0.33 11.85
CA VAL A 28 32.79 -0.35 12.40
C VAL A 28 33.00 -1.49 13.39
N THR A 29 31.98 -1.90 14.17
CA THR A 29 32.14 -3.04 15.09
C THR A 29 32.44 -4.38 14.40
N PRO A 30 31.91 -4.70 13.20
CA PRO A 30 32.26 -5.94 12.50
C PRO A 30 33.71 -6.02 12.06
N ALA A 31 34.34 -4.89 11.73
CA ALA A 31 35.74 -4.84 11.32
C ALA A 31 36.71 -5.18 12.48
N LEU A 32 36.25 -5.04 13.73
CA LEU A 32 37.04 -5.29 14.93
C LEU A 32 36.74 -6.63 15.59
N ALA A 33 35.63 -7.28 15.22
CA ALA A 33 35.25 -8.55 15.82
C ALA A 33 36.07 -9.72 15.22
N LYS A 34 36.45 -10.67 16.07
CA LYS A 34 37.25 -11.84 15.67
C LYS A 34 36.38 -12.81 14.86
N ARG A 35 36.83 -13.20 13.68
CA ARG A 35 36.19 -14.26 12.88
C ARG A 35 36.45 -15.61 13.56
N VAL A 36 35.39 -16.37 13.76
CA VAL A 36 35.41 -17.75 14.25
C VAL A 36 34.87 -18.64 13.15
N ASP A 37 35.41 -19.84 13.03
CA ASP A 37 34.94 -20.89 12.14
C ASP A 37 34.26 -21.95 13.00
N PHE A 38 32.93 -21.86 13.17
CA PHE A 38 32.21 -22.80 14.03
C PHE A 38 32.14 -24.18 13.40
N ASP A 39 32.14 -24.30 12.07
CA ASP A 39 32.21 -25.61 11.39
C ASP A 39 33.54 -26.31 11.73
N ALA A 40 34.66 -25.57 11.64
CA ALA A 40 35.96 -26.08 12.06
C ALA A 40 36.02 -26.34 13.58
N CYS A 41 35.39 -25.51 14.41
CA CYS A 41 35.31 -25.75 15.85
C CYS A 41 34.55 -27.04 16.15
N TYR A 42 33.40 -27.25 15.49
CA TYR A 42 32.59 -28.44 15.66
C TYR A 42 33.37 -29.70 15.26
N ALA A 43 33.98 -29.69 14.07
CA ALA A 43 34.77 -30.81 13.56
C ALA A 43 36.04 -31.10 14.38
N ASN A 44 36.70 -30.08 14.94
CA ASN A 44 37.98 -30.27 15.62
C ASN A 44 37.88 -30.42 17.14
N ASN A 45 36.88 -29.81 17.77
CA ASN A 45 36.78 -29.72 19.23
C ASN A 45 35.54 -30.45 19.74
N VAL A 46 34.36 -30.15 19.19
CA VAL A 46 33.08 -30.65 19.74
C VAL A 46 32.88 -32.14 19.49
N THR A 47 33.13 -32.60 18.27
CA THR A 47 32.98 -34.03 17.92
C THR A 47 33.99 -34.96 18.61
N LYS A 48 35.06 -34.40 19.21
CA LYS A 48 36.04 -35.17 19.99
C LYS A 48 35.66 -35.32 21.45
N LEU A 49 34.66 -34.57 21.94
CA LEU A 49 34.17 -34.74 23.30
C LEU A 49 33.52 -36.12 23.41
N ASN A 50 34.12 -36.99 24.21
CA ASN A 50 33.59 -38.32 24.45
C ASN A 50 32.49 -38.22 25.50
N ASN A 51 31.22 -38.37 25.10
CA ASN A 51 30.07 -38.32 26.01
C ASN A 51 30.15 -39.33 27.17
N ASN A 52 30.98 -40.38 27.06
CA ASN A 52 31.13 -41.41 28.09
C ASN A 52 32.25 -41.15 29.11
N ASP A 53 33.12 -40.15 28.88
CA ASP A 53 34.26 -39.88 29.76
C ASP A 53 33.96 -38.81 30.80
N THR A 54 33.32 -39.21 31.90
CA THR A 54 32.98 -38.31 33.02
C THR A 54 34.18 -37.72 33.74
N SER A 55 35.41 -38.09 33.38
CA SER A 55 36.64 -37.54 33.95
C SER A 55 37.15 -36.29 33.22
N ASP A 56 36.68 -36.03 32.00
CA ASP A 56 37.08 -34.85 31.24
C ASP A 56 36.35 -33.60 31.77
N PRO A 57 37.05 -32.58 32.31
CA PRO A 57 36.43 -31.35 32.78
C PRO A 57 35.67 -30.60 31.68
N LEU A 58 35.97 -30.85 30.41
CA LEU A 58 35.23 -30.29 29.27
C LEU A 58 33.81 -30.84 29.17
N GLN A 59 33.50 -31.99 29.78
CA GLN A 59 32.12 -32.48 29.86
C GLN A 59 31.19 -31.55 30.63
N ASN A 60 31.71 -30.74 31.57
CA ASN A 60 30.91 -29.74 32.28
C ASN A 60 30.32 -28.67 31.35
N PHE A 61 30.87 -28.55 30.14
CA PHE A 61 30.39 -27.66 29.09
C PHE A 61 29.36 -28.30 28.17
N MET A 62 29.18 -29.62 28.24
CA MET A 62 28.12 -30.30 27.51
C MET A 62 26.81 -30.15 28.25
N TRP A 63 25.79 -29.84 27.47
CA TRP A 63 24.43 -29.85 27.96
C TRP A 63 24.02 -31.30 28.22
N ASP A 64 23.88 -31.63 29.50
CA ASP A 64 23.32 -32.86 30.06
C ASP A 64 24.24 -34.08 30.25
N PRO A 65 24.91 -34.19 31.41
CA PRO A 65 25.52 -35.44 31.87
C PRO A 65 24.58 -36.42 32.60
N THR A 66 23.31 -36.07 32.93
CA THR A 66 22.48 -36.86 33.89
C THR A 66 20.95 -36.99 33.64
N HIS A 67 20.32 -36.34 32.66
CA HIS A 67 18.88 -36.39 32.42
C HIS A 67 18.51 -37.51 31.44
N THR A 68 18.39 -38.70 32.04
CA THR A 68 17.77 -39.99 31.66
C THR A 68 16.75 -40.13 30.50
N ASN A 69 16.40 -39.11 29.71
CA ASN A 69 15.40 -39.20 28.63
C ASN A 69 15.71 -38.33 27.38
N LEU A 70 16.96 -38.31 26.90
CA LEU A 70 17.26 -37.80 25.55
C LEU A 70 17.56 -38.97 24.61
N THR A 71 16.55 -39.34 23.82
CA THR A 71 16.58 -40.40 22.80
C THR A 71 17.40 -40.08 21.55
N HIS A 72 18.11 -38.93 21.50
CA HIS A 72 18.99 -38.57 20.39
C HIS A 72 20.45 -38.52 20.87
N ARG A 73 21.11 -39.69 20.92
CA ARG A 73 22.51 -39.85 21.36
C ARG A 73 23.55 -39.18 20.45
N ASP A 74 23.15 -38.72 19.27
CA ASP A 74 24.08 -38.36 18.21
C ASP A 74 24.31 -36.84 18.07
N GLN A 75 23.64 -36.01 18.87
CA GLN A 75 23.84 -34.55 18.88
C GLN A 75 24.52 -34.08 20.16
N THR A 76 25.65 -33.40 20.01
CA THR A 76 26.38 -32.76 21.11
C THR A 76 25.95 -31.31 21.24
N PHE A 77 25.26 -31.01 22.34
CA PHE A 77 24.83 -29.66 22.68
C PHE A 77 25.83 -29.01 23.65
N LEU A 78 26.17 -27.74 23.42
CA LEU A 78 27.09 -26.98 24.27
C LEU A 78 26.33 -25.97 25.13
N SER A 79 26.74 -25.79 26.38
CA SER A 79 26.37 -24.60 27.13
C SER A 79 26.96 -23.33 26.47
N LEU A 80 26.42 -22.16 26.79
CA LEU A 80 26.95 -20.89 26.28
C LEU A 80 28.43 -20.69 26.66
N GLU A 81 28.79 -21.00 27.91
CA GLU A 81 30.18 -20.96 28.38
C GLU A 81 31.05 -21.98 27.65
N GLY A 82 30.51 -23.17 27.38
CA GLY A 82 31.16 -24.19 26.57
C GLY A 82 31.49 -23.73 25.16
N CYS A 83 30.52 -23.12 24.46
CA CYS A 83 30.72 -22.58 23.12
C CYS A 83 31.81 -21.50 23.12
N TYR A 84 31.81 -20.59 24.08
CA TYR A 84 32.87 -19.57 24.18
C TYR A 84 34.24 -20.14 24.52
N THR A 85 34.30 -21.15 25.38
CA THR A 85 35.56 -21.78 25.77
C THR A 85 36.16 -22.59 24.62
N LEU A 86 35.33 -23.33 23.89
CA LEU A 86 35.78 -24.23 22.82
C LEU A 86 35.96 -23.52 21.46
N CYS A 87 35.09 -22.56 21.13
CA CYS A 87 35.08 -21.89 19.82
C CYS A 87 35.51 -20.42 19.87
N GLY A 88 35.45 -19.78 21.04
CA GLY A 88 35.84 -18.37 21.24
C GLY A 88 34.72 -17.35 21.10
N HIS A 89 35.01 -16.10 21.48
CA HIS A 89 34.11 -14.96 21.32
C HIS A 89 34.28 -14.34 19.93
N GLY A 90 33.44 -14.75 18.98
CA GLY A 90 33.45 -14.19 17.64
C GLY A 90 32.20 -14.54 16.85
N PHE A 91 32.25 -14.26 15.54
CA PHE A 91 31.16 -14.52 14.60
C PHE A 91 31.66 -15.31 13.40
N GLN A 92 30.76 -16.04 12.74
CA GLN A 92 31.03 -16.74 11.50
C GLN A 92 30.25 -16.12 10.35
N LEU A 93 30.98 -15.65 9.35
CA LEU A 93 30.37 -15.25 8.07
C LEU A 93 29.91 -16.49 7.30
N TYR A 94 28.79 -16.36 6.59
CA TYR A 94 28.37 -17.38 5.63
C TYR A 94 29.39 -17.54 4.51
N SER A 95 29.36 -18.72 3.85
CA SER A 95 30.15 -18.96 2.66
C SER A 95 29.82 -17.93 1.56
N PRO A 96 30.75 -17.56 0.67
CA PRO A 96 30.45 -16.62 -0.42
C PRO A 96 29.30 -17.08 -1.33
N GLU A 97 29.12 -18.39 -1.50
CA GLU A 97 28.03 -18.99 -2.26
C GLU A 97 26.68 -18.76 -1.57
N ASP A 98 26.58 -19.05 -0.27
CA ASP A 98 25.39 -18.81 0.53
C ASP A 98 25.07 -17.32 0.64
N LEU A 99 26.10 -16.48 0.81
CA LEU A 99 25.93 -15.03 0.88
C LEU A 99 25.28 -14.49 -0.40
N THR A 100 25.75 -14.96 -1.56
CA THR A 100 25.20 -14.59 -2.87
C THR A 100 23.73 -14.98 -2.96
N LEU A 101 23.38 -16.22 -2.59
CA LEU A 101 21.99 -16.69 -2.60
C LEU A 101 21.11 -15.88 -1.64
N ARG A 102 21.55 -15.70 -0.40
CA ARG A 102 20.80 -14.99 0.65
C ARG A 102 20.57 -13.52 0.33
N VAL A 103 21.63 -12.79 -0.03
CA VAL A 103 21.53 -11.34 -0.27
C VAL A 103 20.93 -11.04 -1.64
N ILE A 104 21.40 -11.70 -2.70
CA ILE A 104 20.99 -11.32 -4.07
C ILE A 104 19.68 -12.01 -4.44
N VAL A 105 19.60 -13.33 -4.29
CA VAL A 105 18.47 -14.12 -4.80
C VAL A 105 17.26 -14.04 -3.87
N PHE A 106 17.45 -14.16 -2.56
CA PHE A 106 16.33 -14.19 -1.60
C PHE A 106 15.93 -12.79 -1.12
N PHE A 107 16.85 -11.82 -1.03
CA PHE A 107 16.52 -10.47 -0.56
C PHE A 107 16.38 -9.44 -1.69
N LEU A 108 17.47 -9.14 -2.43
CA LEU A 108 17.47 -8.00 -3.36
C LEU A 108 16.56 -8.23 -4.57
N LEU A 109 16.66 -9.36 -5.26
CA LEU A 109 15.91 -9.61 -6.49
C LEU A 109 14.39 -9.55 -6.27
N PRO A 110 13.80 -10.19 -5.25
CA PRO A 110 12.35 -10.17 -5.04
C PRO A 110 11.85 -8.80 -4.59
N VAL A 111 12.59 -8.12 -3.71
CA VAL A 111 12.26 -6.75 -3.26
C VAL A 111 12.33 -5.77 -4.44
N VAL A 112 13.42 -5.78 -5.22
CA VAL A 112 13.57 -4.90 -6.38
C VAL A 112 12.51 -5.21 -7.45
N SER A 113 12.18 -6.47 -7.68
CA SER A 113 11.13 -6.87 -8.62
C SER A 113 9.75 -6.31 -8.23
N LEU A 114 9.36 -6.46 -6.95
CA LEU A 114 8.09 -5.91 -6.46
C LEU A 114 8.09 -4.38 -6.46
N VAL A 115 9.14 -3.77 -5.91
CA VAL A 115 9.27 -2.31 -5.84
C VAL A 115 9.27 -1.70 -7.24
N GLY A 116 9.92 -2.32 -8.22
CA GLY A 116 9.94 -1.86 -9.61
C GLY A 116 8.56 -1.84 -10.28
N ARG A 117 7.56 -2.53 -9.72
CA ARG A 117 6.17 -2.54 -10.21
C ARG A 117 5.22 -1.64 -9.44
N ILE A 118 5.72 -0.90 -8.46
CA ILE A 118 4.92 0.13 -7.81
C ILE A 118 4.59 1.23 -8.81
N GLY A 119 3.36 1.74 -8.73
CA GLY A 119 2.93 2.87 -9.54
C GLY A 119 3.72 4.13 -9.19
N PHE A 120 4.79 4.39 -9.93
CA PHE A 120 5.54 5.65 -9.87
C PHE A 120 4.85 6.70 -10.73
N ALA A 121 4.80 7.93 -10.25
CA ALA A 121 4.57 9.07 -11.13
C ALA A 121 5.73 9.12 -12.15
N SER A 122 5.45 9.53 -13.38
CA SER A 122 6.40 9.64 -14.50
C SER A 122 7.35 10.83 -14.34
N VAL A 123 8.04 10.83 -13.23
CA VAL A 123 8.91 11.92 -12.80
C VAL A 123 10.35 11.45 -12.83
N TYR A 124 11.27 12.41 -12.76
CA TYR A 124 12.70 12.22 -12.51
C TYR A 124 12.99 11.02 -11.59
N ILE A 125 14.10 10.34 -11.87
CA ILE A 125 14.60 9.17 -11.13
C ILE A 125 14.66 9.44 -9.62
N SER A 126 14.95 10.69 -9.22
CA SER A 126 14.95 11.12 -7.82
C SER A 126 13.60 10.90 -7.12
N ASN A 127 12.48 11.21 -7.77
CA ASN A 127 11.15 11.03 -7.19
C ASN A 127 10.79 9.55 -7.06
N LYS A 128 11.24 8.71 -8.00
CA LYS A 128 11.15 7.25 -7.87
C LYS A 128 11.94 6.76 -6.66
N ALA A 129 13.18 7.21 -6.49
CA ALA A 129 13.99 6.88 -5.32
C ALA A 129 13.31 7.30 -4.01
N TRP A 130 12.75 8.52 -3.94
CA TRP A 130 11.99 8.98 -2.77
C TRP A 130 10.74 8.14 -2.48
N THR A 131 10.05 7.68 -3.53
CA THR A 131 8.91 6.77 -3.41
C THR A 131 9.33 5.44 -2.75
N ILE A 132 10.45 4.87 -3.21
CA ILE A 132 11.01 3.63 -2.69
C ILE A 132 11.46 3.82 -1.25
N LEU A 133 12.14 4.93 -0.95
CA LEU A 133 12.56 5.27 0.40
C LEU A 133 11.35 5.43 1.34
N HIS A 134 10.26 6.06 0.91
CA HIS A 134 9.07 6.15 1.74
C HIS A 134 8.43 4.78 1.96
N LEU A 135 8.27 3.97 0.92
CA LEU A 135 7.70 2.62 1.04
C LEU A 135 8.48 1.75 2.04
N LEU A 136 9.80 1.71 1.93
CA LEU A 136 10.65 0.87 2.77
C LEU A 136 10.88 1.47 4.17
N GLY A 137 10.82 2.80 4.29
CA GLY A 137 11.04 3.53 5.54
C GLY A 137 9.79 3.71 6.40
N ASN A 138 8.61 3.76 5.78
CA ASN A 138 7.33 3.83 6.45
C ASN A 138 6.23 3.15 5.62
N PRO A 139 6.22 1.80 5.58
CA PRO A 139 5.25 1.07 4.76
C PRO A 139 3.79 1.32 5.20
N ILE A 140 3.55 1.57 6.49
CA ILE A 140 2.19 1.81 7.02
C ILE A 140 1.62 3.12 6.46
N ASP A 141 2.38 4.21 6.54
CA ASP A 141 1.93 5.53 6.04
C ASP A 141 1.76 5.53 4.52
N TRP A 142 2.67 4.85 3.82
CA TRP A 142 2.64 4.69 2.38
C TRP A 142 1.36 3.95 1.92
N ILE A 143 1.04 2.81 2.55
CA ILE A 143 -0.14 2.02 2.23
C ILE A 143 -1.40 2.82 2.58
N TRP A 144 -1.39 3.50 3.73
CA TRP A 144 -2.51 4.33 4.17
C TRP A 144 -2.80 5.46 3.18
N SER A 145 -1.78 6.18 2.73
CA SER A 145 -1.91 7.24 1.73
C SER A 145 -2.53 6.72 0.42
N THR A 146 -2.11 5.53 -0.02
CA THR A 146 -2.61 4.89 -1.23
C THR A 146 -4.07 4.46 -1.08
N LEU A 147 -4.42 3.84 0.06
CA LEU A 147 -5.80 3.46 0.39
C LEU A 147 -6.72 4.68 0.48
N THR A 148 -6.28 5.78 1.11
CA THR A 148 -7.04 7.03 1.15
C THR A 148 -7.33 7.58 -0.25
N ARG A 149 -6.38 7.45 -1.19
CA ARG A 149 -6.59 7.86 -2.57
C ARG A 149 -7.59 6.96 -3.30
N GLN A 150 -7.51 5.65 -3.08
CA GLN A 150 -8.52 4.71 -3.58
C GLN A 150 -9.92 5.06 -3.05
N GLU A 151 -10.01 5.42 -1.77
CA GLU A 151 -11.28 5.82 -1.14
C GLU A 151 -11.85 7.11 -1.72
N ARG A 152 -11.02 8.13 -1.97
CA ARG A 152 -11.48 9.36 -2.65
C ARG A 152 -12.02 9.09 -4.05
N ALA A 153 -11.39 8.19 -4.80
CA ALA A 153 -11.88 7.78 -6.11
C ALA A 153 -13.27 7.10 -6.00
N LEU A 154 -13.46 6.25 -5.01
CA LEU A 154 -14.75 5.61 -4.73
C LEU A 154 -15.82 6.64 -4.31
N ARG A 155 -15.48 7.58 -3.44
CA ARG A 155 -16.34 8.70 -3.04
C ARG A 155 -16.79 9.51 -4.25
N ASN A 156 -15.85 9.89 -5.12
CA ASN A 156 -16.13 10.62 -6.35
C ASN A 156 -17.13 9.87 -7.23
N TYR A 157 -17.01 8.54 -7.34
CA TYR A 157 -17.96 7.71 -8.07
C TYR A 157 -19.37 7.77 -7.49
N TYR A 158 -19.53 7.58 -6.18
CA TYR A 158 -20.85 7.62 -5.55
C TYR A 158 -21.50 9.00 -5.62
N ILE A 159 -20.72 10.07 -5.47
CA ILE A 159 -21.26 11.43 -5.63
C ILE A 159 -21.67 11.67 -7.08
N ALA A 160 -20.85 11.23 -8.05
CA ALA A 160 -21.19 11.36 -9.46
C ALA A 160 -22.44 10.56 -9.83
N LEU A 161 -22.66 9.40 -9.22
CA LEU A 161 -23.87 8.60 -9.40
C LEU A 161 -25.15 9.35 -8.97
N GLN A 162 -25.06 10.17 -7.92
CA GLN A 162 -26.18 10.97 -7.44
C GLN A 162 -26.43 12.21 -8.31
N ILE A 163 -25.38 12.81 -8.87
CA ILE A 163 -25.48 14.10 -9.58
C ILE A 163 -25.66 13.91 -11.10
N ALA A 164 -24.99 12.91 -11.68
CA ALA A 164 -24.92 12.65 -13.11
C ALA A 164 -25.00 11.14 -13.39
N PRO A 165 -26.14 10.47 -13.12
CA PRO A 165 -26.24 9.01 -13.19
C PRO A 165 -25.89 8.43 -14.56
N GLY A 166 -26.17 9.16 -15.65
CA GLY A 166 -25.85 8.75 -17.02
C GLY A 166 -24.37 8.83 -17.42
N ALA A 167 -23.55 9.56 -16.66
CA ALA A 167 -22.13 9.77 -16.93
C ALA A 167 -21.28 9.69 -15.65
N SER A 168 -21.74 8.92 -14.66
CA SER A 168 -21.19 8.93 -13.29
C SER A 168 -19.73 8.46 -13.24
N ARG A 169 -19.41 7.41 -14.00
CA ARG A 169 -18.04 6.86 -14.12
C ARG A 169 -17.10 7.91 -14.74
N GLU A 170 -17.56 8.59 -15.78
CA GLU A 170 -16.79 9.57 -16.53
C GLU A 170 -16.53 10.83 -15.69
N VAL A 171 -17.57 11.39 -15.07
CA VAL A 171 -17.47 12.54 -14.17
C VAL A 171 -16.54 12.25 -13.00
N ALA A 172 -16.68 11.08 -12.37
CA ALA A 172 -15.81 10.67 -11.27
C ALA A 172 -14.36 10.45 -11.69
N ALA A 173 -14.10 9.96 -12.91
CA ALA A 173 -12.76 9.87 -13.46
C ALA A 173 -12.13 11.25 -13.70
N VAL A 174 -12.89 12.24 -14.16
CA VAL A 174 -12.39 13.63 -14.23
C VAL A 174 -12.09 14.17 -12.83
N TRP A 175 -13.00 14.03 -11.88
CA TRP A 175 -12.80 14.51 -10.50
C TRP A 175 -11.61 13.85 -9.82
N THR A 176 -11.41 12.55 -10.04
CA THR A 176 -10.28 11.81 -9.49
C THR A 176 -8.97 12.23 -10.15
N ALA A 177 -9.00 12.71 -11.40
CA ALA A 177 -7.84 13.35 -12.00
C ALA A 177 -7.55 14.67 -11.26
N TYR A 178 -8.51 15.58 -11.13
CA TYR A 178 -8.34 16.83 -10.37
C TYR A 178 -7.84 16.61 -8.92
N ASP A 179 -8.30 15.57 -8.22
CA ASP A 179 -7.86 15.25 -6.85
C ASP A 179 -6.34 14.98 -6.77
N GLN A 180 -5.72 14.49 -7.86
CA GLN A 180 -4.27 14.30 -7.92
C GLN A 180 -3.50 15.63 -7.79
N TRP A 181 -4.12 16.75 -8.15
CA TRP A 181 -3.58 18.10 -8.02
C TRP A 181 -4.12 18.86 -6.78
N TRP A 182 -4.70 18.14 -5.81
CA TRP A 182 -5.39 18.71 -4.63
C TRP A 182 -6.49 19.72 -4.98
N GLN A 183 -7.15 19.48 -6.11
CA GLN A 183 -8.33 20.23 -6.49
C GLN A 183 -9.56 19.37 -6.33
N ASP A 184 -10.57 19.94 -5.65
CA ASP A 184 -11.89 19.31 -5.50
C ASP A 184 -12.90 20.05 -6.38
N PRO A 185 -13.16 19.57 -7.62
CA PRO A 185 -14.12 20.18 -8.52
C PRO A 185 -15.57 19.87 -8.13
N VAL A 186 -15.81 18.92 -7.22
CA VAL A 186 -17.15 18.40 -6.89
C VAL A 186 -18.07 19.54 -6.43
N LYS A 187 -17.58 20.43 -5.56
CA LYS A 187 -18.38 21.54 -5.01
C LYS A 187 -18.75 22.59 -6.06
N GLN A 188 -17.93 22.79 -7.09
CA GLN A 188 -18.27 23.67 -8.20
C GLN A 188 -19.30 23.00 -9.09
N PHE A 189 -19.04 21.76 -9.49
CA PHE A 189 -19.94 20.98 -10.32
C PHE A 189 -21.34 20.85 -9.68
N GLU A 190 -21.41 20.48 -8.40
CA GLU A 190 -22.67 20.34 -7.67
C GLU A 190 -23.46 21.67 -7.59
N ARG A 191 -22.77 22.80 -7.37
CA ARG A 191 -23.42 24.12 -7.35
C ARG A 191 -24.04 24.44 -8.71
N GLU A 192 -23.28 24.26 -9.79
CA GLU A 192 -23.77 24.54 -11.14
C GLU A 192 -24.88 23.59 -11.60
N ILE A 193 -24.86 22.33 -11.16
CA ILE A 193 -25.94 21.39 -11.46
C ILE A 193 -27.21 21.76 -10.69
N LYS A 194 -27.09 22.16 -9.41
CA LYS A 194 -28.25 22.58 -8.59
C LYS A 194 -28.90 23.88 -9.04
N THR A 195 -28.15 24.80 -9.66
CA THR A 195 -28.71 26.05 -10.19
C THR A 195 -29.50 25.83 -11.48
N ARG A 196 -29.33 24.70 -12.16
CA ARG A 196 -30.09 24.36 -13.36
C ARG A 196 -31.52 23.97 -12.96
N LYS A 197 -32.49 24.65 -13.55
CA LYS A 197 -33.88 24.16 -13.51
C LYS A 197 -33.89 22.81 -14.24
N PRO A 198 -34.54 21.76 -13.70
CA PRO A 198 -34.67 20.51 -14.41
C PRO A 198 -35.24 20.84 -15.78
N LEU A 199 -34.60 20.33 -16.84
CA LEU A 199 -35.08 20.49 -18.21
C LEU A 199 -36.49 19.94 -18.22
N ARG A 200 -37.48 20.83 -18.08
CA ARG A 200 -38.89 20.47 -18.06
C ARG A 200 -39.11 19.96 -19.46
N ARG A 201 -39.04 18.62 -19.61
CA ARG A 201 -39.14 17.91 -20.88
C ARG A 201 -40.37 18.52 -21.52
N ARG A 202 -40.15 19.42 -22.48
CA ARG A 202 -41.19 20.16 -23.18
C ARG A 202 -41.75 19.12 -24.14
N ARG A 203 -42.38 18.10 -23.55
CA ARG A 203 -43.18 17.12 -24.25
C ARG A 203 -44.27 17.99 -24.79
N GLU A 204 -44.10 18.32 -26.04
CA GLU A 204 -45.07 18.95 -26.90
C GLU A 204 -46.37 18.20 -26.68
N VAL A 205 -47.20 18.72 -25.78
CA VAL A 205 -48.65 18.55 -25.86
C VAL A 205 -49.08 19.42 -27.04
N ASN A 206 -48.61 19.03 -28.22
CA ASN A 206 -49.23 19.29 -29.50
C ASN A 206 -49.90 17.98 -29.92
N GLU A 207 -50.54 17.28 -28.97
CA GLU A 207 -51.72 16.50 -29.28
C GLU A 207 -52.78 17.51 -29.75
N ARG A 208 -52.73 17.82 -31.05
CA ARG A 208 -53.93 18.22 -31.76
C ARG A 208 -54.94 17.09 -31.51
N PRO A 209 -56.13 17.37 -30.96
CA PRO A 209 -57.19 16.38 -30.92
C PRO A 209 -57.60 16.09 -32.37
N ALA A 210 -57.07 15.02 -32.94
CA ALA A 210 -57.60 14.47 -34.17
C ALA A 210 -58.93 13.78 -33.80
N HIS A 211 -60.02 14.52 -34.04
CA HIS A 211 -61.37 13.98 -34.06
C HIS A 211 -61.45 12.73 -34.95
N GLY A 212 -61.98 11.65 -34.36
CA GLY A 212 -62.76 10.63 -35.06
C GLY A 212 -62.00 9.38 -35.52
N ARG A 213 -62.14 8.26 -34.78
CA ARG A 213 -62.93 7.09 -35.23
C ARG A 213 -62.90 5.92 -34.23
N SER A 214 -64.11 5.46 -33.91
CA SER A 214 -64.55 4.09 -33.62
C SER A 214 -63.69 3.15 -32.76
N GLU A 215 -64.12 3.04 -31.51
CA GLU A 215 -64.38 1.79 -30.77
C GLU A 215 -63.93 0.49 -31.44
N THR A 216 -62.92 -0.14 -30.85
CA THR A 216 -62.86 -1.60 -30.77
C THR A 216 -62.40 -1.97 -29.37
N PHE A 217 -63.37 -2.49 -28.61
CA PHE A 217 -63.26 -2.94 -27.23
C PHE A 217 -62.40 -4.22 -27.19
N VAL A 218 -61.17 -4.13 -26.68
CA VAL A 218 -60.34 -5.31 -26.39
C VAL A 218 -60.47 -5.59 -24.88
N PRO A 219 -60.81 -6.82 -24.46
CA PRO A 219 -61.08 -7.11 -23.06
C PRO A 219 -59.82 -7.00 -22.22
N ALA A 220 -60.01 -6.48 -21.01
CA ALA A 220 -59.02 -6.38 -19.96
C ALA A 220 -58.36 -7.73 -19.67
N HIS A 221 -57.07 -7.84 -20.00
CA HIS A 221 -56.20 -8.76 -19.30
C HIS A 221 -55.60 -8.01 -18.12
N ASP A 222 -55.91 -8.49 -16.90
CA ASP A 222 -55.31 -8.10 -15.61
C ASP A 222 -53.81 -8.44 -15.58
N GLY A 223 -53.05 -7.80 -16.46
CA GLY A 223 -51.59 -7.76 -16.38
C GLY A 223 -51.23 -6.78 -15.29
N VAL A 224 -50.63 -7.28 -14.21
CA VAL A 224 -49.90 -6.50 -13.21
C VAL A 224 -48.94 -5.57 -13.94
N VAL A 225 -49.40 -4.36 -14.24
CA VAL A 225 -48.57 -3.28 -14.74
C VAL A 225 -47.69 -2.93 -13.57
N ASP A 226 -46.47 -3.47 -13.61
CA ASP A 226 -45.38 -3.12 -12.71
C ASP A 226 -45.12 -1.62 -12.88
N ARG A 227 -45.93 -0.81 -12.18
CA ARG A 227 -45.71 0.62 -11.92
C ARG A 227 -44.55 0.73 -10.93
N GLN A 228 -43.43 0.11 -11.22
CA GLN A 228 -42.16 0.74 -10.94
C GLN A 228 -42.08 1.89 -11.94
N GLY A 229 -42.77 2.98 -11.59
CA GLY A 229 -42.44 4.30 -12.10
C GLY A 229 -41.02 4.57 -11.62
N GLU A 230 -40.07 4.00 -12.34
CA GLU A 230 -38.65 4.19 -12.15
C GLU A 230 -38.47 5.69 -12.27
N THR A 231 -38.37 6.35 -11.11
CA THR A 231 -38.05 7.76 -10.99
C THR A 231 -36.61 7.89 -11.44
N SER A 232 -36.39 7.74 -12.76
CA SER A 232 -35.11 7.95 -13.38
C SER A 232 -34.77 9.40 -13.08
N VAL A 233 -33.82 9.61 -12.18
CA VAL A 233 -33.32 10.95 -11.84
C VAL A 233 -32.99 11.61 -13.17
N PRO A 234 -33.67 12.72 -13.53
CA PRO A 234 -33.51 13.31 -14.84
C PRO A 234 -32.05 13.68 -15.03
N ASP A 235 -31.46 13.27 -16.14
CA ASP A 235 -30.06 13.59 -16.44
C ASP A 235 -29.96 15.12 -16.61
N LEU A 236 -29.15 15.75 -15.76
CA LEU A 236 -29.00 17.21 -15.70
C LEU A 236 -27.91 17.73 -16.64
N LEU A 237 -27.14 16.82 -17.25
CA LEU A 237 -26.11 17.14 -18.22
C LEU A 237 -26.69 17.17 -19.64
N SER A 238 -26.26 18.15 -20.43
CA SER A 238 -26.56 18.19 -21.85
C SER A 238 -25.75 17.10 -22.60
N HIS A 239 -26.22 16.68 -23.77
CA HIS A 239 -25.50 15.70 -24.59
C HIS A 239 -24.11 16.22 -25.01
N GLU A 240 -23.98 17.53 -25.21
CA GLU A 240 -22.71 18.20 -25.52
C GLU A 240 -21.74 18.14 -24.32
N GLU A 241 -22.24 18.37 -23.11
CA GLU A 241 -21.44 18.25 -21.88
C GLU A 241 -20.94 16.83 -21.68
N VAL A 242 -21.83 15.84 -21.85
CA VAL A 242 -21.46 14.42 -21.77
C VAL A 242 -20.40 14.09 -22.81
N TRP A 243 -20.53 14.59 -24.04
CA TRP A 243 -19.54 14.36 -25.10
C TRP A 243 -18.15 14.89 -24.73
N HIS A 244 -18.06 16.12 -24.22
CA HIS A 244 -16.79 16.72 -23.79
C HIS A 244 -16.18 15.96 -22.60
N ILE A 245 -16.98 15.59 -21.61
CA ILE A 245 -16.53 14.83 -20.44
C ILE A 245 -16.02 13.45 -20.88
N MET A 246 -16.76 12.73 -21.74
CA MET A 246 -16.35 11.43 -22.26
C MET A 246 -15.05 11.52 -23.09
N THR A 247 -14.89 12.58 -23.87
CA THR A 247 -13.67 12.82 -24.66
C THR A 247 -12.47 13.01 -23.75
N ALA A 248 -12.58 13.90 -22.75
CA ALA A 248 -11.53 14.11 -21.76
C ALA A 248 -11.18 12.81 -21.01
N VAL A 249 -12.18 12.03 -20.59
CA VAL A 249 -11.96 10.74 -19.90
C VAL A 249 -11.26 9.72 -20.79
N SER A 250 -11.61 9.65 -22.08
CA SER A 250 -10.92 8.81 -23.05
C SER A 250 -9.43 9.17 -23.11
N ASP A 251 -9.09 10.45 -23.14
CA ASP A 251 -7.69 10.90 -23.20
C ASP A 251 -6.96 10.64 -21.87
N LEU A 252 -7.60 10.88 -20.72
CA LEU A 252 -7.08 10.50 -19.40
C LEU A 252 -6.83 8.98 -19.29
N ALA A 253 -7.74 8.16 -19.83
CA ALA A 253 -7.63 6.71 -19.78
C ALA A 253 -6.50 6.18 -20.67
N LYS A 254 -6.26 6.78 -21.85
CA LYS A 254 -5.11 6.43 -22.73
C LYS A 254 -3.77 6.68 -22.04
N ASN A 255 -3.68 7.78 -21.29
CA ASN A 255 -2.48 8.19 -20.60
C ASN A 255 -2.25 7.44 -19.27
N ARG A 256 -3.23 6.68 -18.77
CA ARG A 256 -3.05 5.95 -17.51
C ARG A 256 -2.19 4.70 -17.70
N ASN A 257 -1.15 4.56 -16.90
CA ASN A 257 -0.34 3.35 -16.85
C ASN A 257 -1.08 2.26 -16.08
N GLN A 258 -1.83 1.41 -16.78
CA GLN A 258 -2.56 0.30 -16.18
C GLN A 258 -1.95 -1.02 -16.59
N ASN A 259 -0.97 -1.42 -15.81
CA ASN A 259 -0.23 -2.64 -16.04
C ASN A 259 -0.47 -3.63 -14.89
N ALA A 260 -1.75 -3.87 -14.56
CA ALA A 260 -2.14 -4.82 -13.51
C ALA A 260 -1.56 -6.22 -13.75
N ILE A 261 -1.43 -6.63 -15.03
CA ILE A 261 -0.76 -7.88 -15.43
C ILE A 261 0.69 -7.89 -14.93
N TRP A 262 1.41 -6.78 -15.04
CA TRP A 262 2.80 -6.69 -14.59
C TRP A 262 2.92 -6.71 -13.06
N SER A 263 1.96 -6.13 -12.34
CA SER A 263 1.86 -6.27 -10.88
C SER A 263 1.71 -7.75 -10.48
N TRP A 264 0.85 -8.50 -11.16
CA TRP A 264 0.70 -9.95 -10.95
C TRP A 264 1.96 -10.74 -11.31
N ILE A 265 2.62 -10.41 -12.43
CA ILE A 265 3.89 -11.05 -12.81
C ILE A 265 4.95 -10.85 -11.71
N ALA A 266 5.07 -9.66 -11.13
CA ALA A 266 6.02 -9.44 -10.05
C ALA A 266 5.66 -10.20 -8.77
N ILE A 267 4.37 -10.31 -8.43
CA ILE A 267 3.91 -11.17 -7.32
C ILE A 267 4.28 -12.63 -7.60
N VAL A 268 4.08 -13.14 -8.82
CA VAL A 268 4.48 -14.50 -9.20
C VAL A 268 5.99 -14.71 -9.13
N ILE A 269 6.80 -13.74 -9.58
CA ILE A 269 8.26 -13.79 -9.46
C ILE A 269 8.66 -13.84 -7.98
N PHE A 270 8.04 -13.04 -7.13
CA PHE A 270 8.27 -13.05 -5.70
C PHE A 270 7.94 -14.41 -5.06
N LEU A 271 6.78 -15.00 -5.40
CA LEU A 271 6.39 -16.33 -4.94
C LEU A 271 7.32 -17.43 -5.48
N SER A 272 7.83 -17.27 -6.70
CA SER A 272 8.80 -18.19 -7.30
C SER A 272 10.15 -18.13 -6.57
N ALA A 273 10.60 -16.94 -6.18
CA ALA A 273 11.81 -16.78 -5.37
C ALA A 273 11.66 -17.41 -3.98
N LEU A 274 10.50 -17.22 -3.33
CA LEU A 274 10.18 -17.88 -2.06
C LEU A 274 10.19 -19.41 -2.21
N THR A 275 9.58 -19.93 -3.28
CA THR A 275 9.60 -21.36 -3.61
C THR A 275 11.02 -21.86 -3.86
N GLY A 276 11.85 -21.09 -4.57
CA GLY A 276 13.27 -21.39 -4.76
C GLY A 276 14.04 -21.45 -3.44
N GLY A 277 13.73 -20.56 -2.49
CA GLY A 277 14.27 -20.61 -1.12
C GLY A 277 13.91 -21.91 -0.39
N TYR A 278 12.67 -22.38 -0.54
CA TYR A 278 12.25 -23.68 0.01
C TYR A 278 12.93 -24.88 -0.65
N VAL A 279 13.04 -24.88 -1.98
CA VAL A 279 13.71 -25.96 -2.69
C VAL A 279 15.18 -26.01 -2.29
N HIS A 280 15.83 -24.86 -2.16
CA HIS A 280 17.18 -24.78 -1.66
C HIS A 280 17.26 -25.35 -0.24
N LEU A 281 16.39 -24.91 0.68
CA LEU A 281 16.30 -25.44 2.05
C LEU A 281 16.12 -26.96 2.13
N ALA A 282 15.31 -27.54 1.24
CA ALA A 282 15.09 -28.99 1.19
C ALA A 282 16.30 -29.77 0.67
N THR A 283 17.14 -29.15 -0.16
CA THR A 283 18.22 -29.82 -0.89
C THR A 283 19.60 -29.57 -0.30
N SER A 284 19.84 -28.38 0.25
CA SER A 284 21.07 -28.06 0.96
C SER A 284 20.98 -28.64 2.37
N GLN A 285 21.79 -29.66 2.67
CA GLN A 285 21.94 -30.19 4.03
C GLN A 285 22.68 -29.21 4.98
N THR A 286 22.71 -27.93 4.65
CA THR A 286 23.42 -26.89 5.39
C THR A 286 22.61 -26.46 6.63
N ASN A 287 23.31 -25.83 7.57
CA ASN A 287 22.85 -25.47 8.92
C ASN A 287 21.46 -24.79 8.95
N ASN A 288 20.81 -24.80 10.13
CA ASN A 288 19.45 -24.28 10.42
C ASN A 288 19.22 -22.79 10.08
N ASP A 289 20.21 -22.11 9.53
CA ASP A 289 20.23 -20.67 9.25
C ASP A 289 19.29 -20.23 8.12
N ILE A 290 18.81 -21.14 7.27
CA ILE A 290 17.96 -20.79 6.12
C ILE A 290 16.58 -20.29 6.58
N GLY A 291 16.07 -20.77 7.71
CA GLY A 291 14.82 -20.26 8.30
C GLY A 291 14.86 -18.75 8.55
N HIS A 292 16.02 -18.20 8.92
CA HIS A 292 16.20 -16.76 9.10
C HIS A 292 16.21 -15.98 7.76
N SER A 293 16.68 -16.56 6.66
CA SER A 293 16.57 -15.94 5.34
C SER A 293 15.13 -15.96 4.82
N LEU A 294 14.38 -17.04 5.05
CA LEU A 294 12.94 -17.07 4.77
C LEU A 294 12.19 -16.03 5.61
N ALA A 295 12.55 -15.84 6.87
CA ALA A 295 11.99 -14.78 7.70
C ALA A 295 12.13 -13.40 7.05
N VAL A 296 13.29 -13.07 6.47
CA VAL A 296 13.48 -11.81 5.71
C VAL A 296 12.53 -11.72 4.53
N MET A 297 12.36 -12.78 3.74
CA MET A 297 11.42 -12.76 2.62
C MET A 297 9.99 -12.49 3.08
N THR A 298 9.58 -13.13 4.19
CA THR A 298 8.23 -12.93 4.76
C THR A 298 8.01 -11.55 5.35
N LEU A 299 9.06 -10.90 5.86
CA LEU A 299 9.00 -9.51 6.32
C LEU A 299 8.54 -8.55 5.22
N PHE A 300 8.78 -8.90 3.95
CA PHE A 300 8.39 -8.11 2.79
C PHE A 300 7.05 -8.52 2.15
N PHE A 301 6.26 -9.42 2.75
CA PHE A 301 4.95 -9.80 2.20
C PHE A 301 3.98 -8.63 2.05
N PHE A 302 4.11 -7.57 2.87
CA PHE A 302 3.33 -6.35 2.70
C PHE A 302 3.55 -5.68 1.33
N LEU A 303 4.69 -5.91 0.66
CA LEU A 303 4.96 -5.38 -0.68
C LEU A 303 4.00 -5.93 -1.73
N ALA A 304 3.53 -7.18 -1.57
CA ALA A 304 2.50 -7.74 -2.46
C ALA A 304 1.20 -6.95 -2.35
N PHE A 305 0.78 -6.60 -1.13
CA PHE A 305 -0.37 -5.73 -0.89
C PHE A 305 -0.16 -4.33 -1.48
N ALA A 306 1.00 -3.73 -1.24
CA ALA A 306 1.38 -2.41 -1.76
C ALA A 306 1.35 -2.34 -3.30
N VAL A 307 1.92 -3.34 -3.97
CA VAL A 307 1.92 -3.46 -5.44
C VAL A 307 0.50 -3.63 -5.98
N TYR A 308 -0.33 -4.43 -5.31
CA TYR A 308 -1.73 -4.61 -5.70
C TYR A 308 -2.55 -3.31 -5.62
N ILE A 309 -2.52 -2.63 -4.47
CA ILE A 309 -3.32 -1.40 -4.29
C ILE A 309 -2.83 -0.28 -5.20
N THR A 310 -1.53 -0.17 -5.46
CA THR A 310 -1.02 0.82 -6.42
C THR A 310 -1.38 0.49 -7.86
N GLY A 311 -1.45 -0.80 -8.22
CA GLY A 311 -1.98 -1.23 -9.52
C GLY A 311 -3.44 -0.77 -9.72
N ASN A 312 -4.26 -0.80 -8.66
CA ASN A 312 -5.65 -0.32 -8.71
C ASN A 312 -5.74 1.20 -8.80
N VAL A 313 -4.97 1.93 -7.98
CA VAL A 313 -4.95 3.40 -7.99
C VAL A 313 -4.36 3.95 -9.28
N GLY A 314 -3.38 3.26 -9.87
CA GLY A 314 -2.70 3.64 -11.12
C GLY A 314 -1.90 4.95 -11.03
N THR A 315 -1.15 5.25 -12.08
CA THR A 315 -0.48 6.54 -12.29
C THR A 315 -0.66 6.98 -13.73
N PHE A 316 -0.62 8.29 -13.99
CA PHE A 316 -0.56 8.81 -15.36
C PHE A 316 0.88 8.74 -15.88
N ARG A 317 1.04 8.43 -17.17
CA ARG A 317 2.34 8.32 -17.84
C ARG A 317 2.91 9.68 -18.20
N ASP A 318 2.07 10.64 -18.49
CA ASP A 318 2.48 12.00 -18.83
C ASP A 318 1.56 13.02 -18.12
N PRO A 319 2.05 13.76 -17.13
CA PRO A 319 1.23 14.77 -16.47
C PRO A 319 0.78 15.89 -17.42
N ASP A 320 1.54 16.22 -18.46
CA ASP A 320 1.22 17.30 -19.40
C ASP A 320 0.00 16.94 -20.25
N GLU A 321 -0.11 15.68 -20.69
CA GLU A 321 -1.30 15.17 -21.39
C GLU A 321 -2.55 15.24 -20.51
N VAL A 322 -2.42 14.96 -19.20
CA VAL A 322 -3.56 15.09 -18.28
C VAL A 322 -4.00 16.54 -18.19
N ILE A 323 -3.05 17.46 -17.96
CA ILE A 323 -3.35 18.88 -17.83
C ILE A 323 -3.93 19.44 -19.12
N THR A 324 -3.43 19.00 -20.27
CA THR A 324 -4.01 19.35 -21.58
C THR A 324 -5.45 18.87 -21.69
N ALA A 325 -5.75 17.62 -21.30
CA ALA A 325 -7.11 17.10 -21.30
C ALA A 325 -8.04 17.86 -20.34
N LEU A 326 -7.57 18.20 -19.14
CA LEU A 326 -8.35 18.96 -18.16
C LEU A 326 -8.55 20.43 -18.56
N ASN A 327 -7.53 21.09 -19.13
CA ASN A 327 -7.64 22.44 -19.69
C ASN A 327 -8.62 22.47 -20.86
N SER A 328 -8.52 21.51 -21.78
CA SER A 328 -9.46 21.39 -22.89
C SER A 328 -10.90 21.21 -22.40
N LEU A 329 -11.09 20.40 -21.35
CA LEU A 329 -12.40 20.24 -20.72
C LEU A 329 -12.88 21.53 -20.06
N HIS A 330 -12.01 22.26 -19.37
CA HIS A 330 -12.32 23.54 -18.76
C HIS A 330 -12.73 24.59 -19.80
N ASP A 331 -11.99 24.71 -20.91
CA ASP A 331 -12.29 25.67 -21.98
C ASP A 331 -13.68 25.45 -22.58
N LYS A 332 -14.10 24.18 -22.68
CA LYS A 332 -15.43 23.82 -23.17
C LYS A 332 -16.50 23.95 -22.10
N LEU A 333 -16.20 23.61 -20.85
CA LEU A 333 -17.14 23.53 -19.74
C LEU A 333 -16.69 24.35 -18.50
N PRO A 334 -16.43 25.67 -18.63
CA PRO A 334 -15.76 26.45 -17.58
C PRO A 334 -16.62 26.64 -16.33
N ARG A 335 -17.95 26.49 -16.48
CA ARG A 335 -18.89 26.54 -15.37
C ARG A 335 -18.78 25.27 -14.52
N LEU A 336 -18.75 24.10 -15.15
CA LEU A 336 -18.79 22.81 -14.46
C LEU A 336 -17.43 22.45 -13.83
N PHE A 337 -16.34 22.73 -14.52
CA PHE A 337 -14.99 22.36 -14.08
C PHE A 337 -14.13 23.60 -13.89
N PRO A 338 -13.39 23.71 -12.77
CA PRO A 338 -12.44 24.79 -12.57
C PRO A 338 -11.25 24.68 -13.52
N GLU A 339 -10.59 25.80 -13.77
CA GLU A 339 -9.27 25.82 -14.37
C GLU A 339 -8.32 24.98 -13.49
N PRO A 340 -7.57 24.01 -14.04
CA PRO A 340 -6.48 23.35 -13.34
C PRO A 340 -5.50 24.39 -12.78
N GLN A 341 -5.39 24.46 -11.45
CA GLN A 341 -4.46 25.37 -10.76
C GLN A 341 -3.51 24.54 -9.89
N LEU A 342 -2.22 24.84 -9.94
CA LEU A 342 -1.31 24.37 -8.92
C LEU A 342 -1.64 25.06 -7.59
N PRO A 343 -1.45 24.38 -6.45
CA PRO A 343 -1.51 25.06 -5.17
C PRO A 343 -0.53 26.25 -5.18
N ILE A 344 -0.95 27.38 -4.59
CA ILE A 344 -0.24 28.66 -4.71
C ILE A 344 1.07 28.60 -3.90
N VAL A 345 2.22 28.73 -4.57
CA VAL A 345 3.55 28.49 -3.97
C VAL A 345 3.97 29.56 -2.97
N ASN A 346 3.61 30.84 -3.11
CA ASN A 346 4.20 31.91 -2.29
C ASN A 346 3.25 33.03 -1.84
N GLY A 347 1.93 32.83 -1.85
CA GLY A 347 0.97 33.85 -1.35
C GLY A 347 0.89 35.13 -2.18
N GLU A 348 1.84 35.40 -3.08
CA GLU A 348 1.76 36.42 -4.12
C GLU A 348 0.91 35.92 -5.27
N ARG A 349 -0.39 36.09 -5.09
CA ARG A 349 -1.35 36.00 -6.19
C ARG A 349 -1.21 37.28 -7.00
N ASN A 350 -0.25 37.33 -7.92
CA ASN A 350 -0.32 38.28 -9.03
C ASN A 350 -1.46 37.80 -9.94
N SER A 351 -2.67 38.15 -9.52
CA SER A 351 -3.94 37.80 -10.10
C SER A 351 -4.04 38.33 -11.52
N THR A 352 -4.10 37.43 -12.51
CA THR A 352 -4.96 37.45 -13.73
C THR A 352 -4.34 36.75 -14.94
N THR A 353 -3.04 36.44 -14.95
CA THR A 353 -2.43 35.75 -16.10
C THR A 353 -2.68 34.25 -16.03
N SER A 354 -3.49 33.73 -16.96
CA SER A 354 -3.59 32.30 -17.26
C SER A 354 -2.17 31.73 -17.42
N PHE A 355 -1.86 30.66 -16.70
CA PHE A 355 -0.56 30.01 -16.85
C PHE A 355 -0.49 29.33 -18.21
N SER A 356 0.60 29.55 -18.95
CA SER A 356 0.87 28.71 -20.12
C SER A 356 1.09 27.27 -19.65
N VAL A 357 0.76 26.28 -20.50
CA VAL A 357 1.01 24.85 -20.20
C VAL A 357 2.49 24.62 -19.84
N GLN A 358 3.41 25.34 -20.48
CA GLN A 358 4.83 25.24 -20.21
C GLN A 358 5.22 25.79 -18.83
N GLU A 359 4.63 26.89 -18.38
CA GLU A 359 4.87 27.44 -17.04
C GLU A 359 4.24 26.55 -15.97
N PHE A 360 3.05 26.00 -16.25
CA PHE A 360 2.44 24.98 -15.40
C PHE A 360 3.36 23.77 -15.26
N SER A 361 3.87 23.22 -16.37
CA SER A 361 4.77 22.05 -16.37
C SER A 361 6.05 22.33 -15.58
N ARG A 362 6.66 23.51 -15.73
CA ARG A 362 7.83 23.91 -14.95
C ARG A 362 7.54 24.02 -13.45
N GLN A 363 6.46 24.68 -13.06
CA GLN A 363 6.08 24.77 -11.65
C GLN A 363 5.66 23.42 -11.09
N TYR A 364 5.01 22.60 -11.91
CA TYR A 364 4.65 21.24 -11.61
C TYR A 364 5.90 20.42 -11.27
N GLU A 365 6.98 20.57 -12.04
CA GLU A 365 8.23 19.86 -11.77
C GLU A 365 8.78 20.13 -10.36
N ASP A 366 8.67 21.37 -9.90
CA ASP A 366 9.15 21.80 -8.59
C ASP A 366 8.27 21.31 -7.43
N VAL A 367 6.95 21.20 -7.65
CA VAL A 367 5.97 20.95 -6.58
C VAL A 367 5.48 19.51 -6.49
N GLN A 368 5.55 18.75 -7.59
CA GLN A 368 4.99 17.40 -7.70
C GLN A 368 5.47 16.42 -6.62
N SER A 369 6.70 16.58 -6.15
CA SER A 369 7.30 15.72 -5.13
C SER A 369 6.52 15.77 -3.81
N PHE A 370 6.01 16.95 -3.44
CA PHE A 370 5.35 17.20 -2.16
C PHE A 370 3.85 17.53 -2.26
N VAL A 371 3.28 17.73 -3.47
CA VAL A 371 1.86 18.09 -3.70
C VAL A 371 0.92 16.87 -3.81
N GLY A 372 1.36 15.69 -3.36
CA GLY A 372 0.50 14.50 -3.23
C GLY A 372 -0.02 13.91 -4.55
N ILE A 373 0.52 14.37 -5.67
CA ILE A 373 0.43 13.74 -7.00
C ILE A 373 0.97 12.32 -6.94
N ASN A 374 2.04 12.14 -6.16
CA ASN A 374 2.56 10.87 -5.72
C ASN A 374 1.52 10.10 -4.88
N ASN A 375 1.09 8.92 -5.36
CA ASN A 375 0.12 8.04 -4.66
C ASN A 375 0.47 7.76 -3.18
N TRP A 376 1.76 7.84 -2.89
CA TRP A 376 2.40 7.37 -1.68
C TRP A 376 2.64 8.44 -0.61
N TRP A 377 2.42 9.72 -0.94
CA TRP A 377 2.56 10.82 0.01
C TRP A 377 1.32 11.69 -0.05
N ARG A 378 0.63 11.85 1.08
CA ARG A 378 -0.54 12.73 1.14
C ARG A 378 -0.58 13.45 2.49
N PRO A 379 -0.31 14.77 2.56
CA PRO A 379 -0.39 15.55 3.77
C PRO A 379 -1.84 15.77 4.23
N GLU A 380 -2.81 15.70 3.32
CA GLU A 380 -4.23 15.75 3.66
C GLU A 380 -4.86 14.36 3.45
N LYS A 381 -4.95 13.60 4.54
CA LYS A 381 -5.61 12.28 4.57
C LYS A 381 -7.07 12.34 5.00
N HIS A 382 -7.54 13.54 5.30
CA HIS A 382 -8.91 13.74 5.71
C HIS A 382 -9.88 13.38 4.57
N LEU A 383 -10.85 12.54 4.89
CA LEU A 383 -12.05 12.26 4.12
C LEU A 383 -13.17 12.97 4.85
N ASP A 384 -13.95 13.82 4.17
CA ASP A 384 -15.05 14.52 4.84
C ASP A 384 -16.05 13.47 5.33
N GLU A 385 -16.17 13.29 6.66
CA GLU A 385 -17.11 12.34 7.29
C GLU A 385 -18.58 12.81 7.21
N GLY A 386 -18.91 13.64 6.21
CA GLY A 386 -20.26 14.16 6.04
C GLY A 386 -21.26 13.03 5.87
N ASN A 387 -22.38 13.11 6.61
CA ASN A 387 -23.52 12.18 6.76
C ASN A 387 -24.13 11.52 5.49
N LYS A 388 -23.54 11.68 4.29
CA LYS A 388 -24.09 11.25 3.01
C LYS A 388 -23.20 10.34 2.18
N SER A 389 -21.93 10.13 2.53
CA SER A 389 -21.04 9.26 1.75
C SER A 389 -20.82 7.91 2.42
N CYS A 390 -20.86 6.83 1.62
CA CYS A 390 -20.50 5.46 2.02
C CYS A 390 -18.98 5.30 2.23
N ASP A 391 -18.29 6.36 2.66
CA ASP A 391 -16.85 6.38 2.78
C ASP A 391 -16.40 5.55 3.99
N ARG A 392 -15.31 4.82 3.82
CA ARG A 392 -14.64 4.13 4.91
C ARG A 392 -13.96 5.16 5.81
N SER A 393 -14.06 4.93 7.13
CA SER A 393 -13.41 5.79 8.10
C SER A 393 -11.89 5.78 7.91
N GLN A 394 -11.23 6.90 8.18
CA GLN A 394 -9.77 6.99 8.08
C GLN A 394 -9.07 5.98 8.99
N GLY A 395 -9.65 5.71 10.15
CA GLY A 395 -9.18 4.68 11.08
C GLY A 395 -9.23 3.28 10.48
N LEU A 396 -10.27 2.96 9.69
CA LEU A 396 -10.35 1.67 9.00
C LEU A 396 -9.23 1.52 7.97
N LEU A 397 -9.01 2.54 7.13
CA LEU A 397 -7.93 2.53 6.14
C LEU A 397 -6.55 2.43 6.79
N PHE A 398 -6.32 3.15 7.89
CA PHE A 398 -5.09 3.04 8.68
C PHE A 398 -4.92 1.64 9.27
N SER A 399 -6.00 1.05 9.81
CA SER A 399 -5.98 -0.30 10.38
C SER A 399 -5.62 -1.36 9.33
N GLN A 400 -6.12 -1.23 8.10
CA GLN A 400 -5.76 -2.13 6.99
C GLN A 400 -4.27 -2.06 6.69
N SER A 401 -3.69 -0.86 6.62
CA SER A 401 -2.25 -0.67 6.44
C SER A 401 -1.43 -1.26 7.58
N PHE A 402 -1.85 -1.02 8.82
CA PHE A 402 -1.20 -1.54 10.01
C PHE A 402 -1.21 -3.08 10.00
N ILE A 403 -2.39 -3.69 9.85
CA ILE A 403 -2.56 -5.15 9.86
C ILE A 403 -1.69 -5.81 8.77
N ALA A 404 -1.65 -5.27 7.55
CA ALA A 404 -0.84 -5.83 6.48
C ALA A 404 0.67 -5.89 6.84
N VAL A 405 1.20 -4.82 7.44
CA VAL A 405 2.61 -4.77 7.88
C VAL A 405 2.83 -5.66 9.11
N THR A 406 1.89 -5.67 10.07
CA THR A 406 1.98 -6.52 11.27
C THR A 406 1.95 -8.00 10.92
N VAL A 407 1.13 -8.44 9.95
CA VAL A 407 1.10 -9.85 9.50
C VAL A 407 2.45 -10.26 8.91
N ALA A 408 3.04 -9.41 8.05
CA ALA A 408 4.35 -9.67 7.46
C ALA A 408 5.45 -9.75 8.55
N TRP A 409 5.48 -8.80 9.48
CA TRP A 409 6.41 -8.83 10.62
C TRP A 409 6.20 -10.05 11.51
N LEU A 410 4.96 -10.34 11.92
CA LEU A 410 4.65 -11.45 12.83
C LEU A 410 5.11 -12.77 12.22
N SER A 411 4.97 -12.94 10.90
CA SER A 411 5.42 -14.13 10.20
C SER A 411 6.94 -14.27 10.25
N ALA A 412 7.68 -13.20 9.95
CA ALA A 412 9.13 -13.17 10.07
C ALA A 412 9.60 -13.40 11.51
N PHE A 413 8.92 -12.81 12.48
CA PHE A 413 9.19 -12.99 13.90
C PHE A 413 8.98 -14.44 14.32
N LEU A 414 7.83 -15.05 13.99
CA LEU A 414 7.51 -16.42 14.36
C LEU A 414 8.47 -17.40 13.69
N LEU A 415 8.73 -17.28 12.38
CA LEU A 415 9.75 -18.09 11.69
C LEU A 415 11.10 -18.01 12.39
N SER A 416 11.54 -16.80 12.72
CA SER A 416 12.84 -16.60 13.36
C SER A 416 12.87 -17.06 14.82
N SER A 417 11.76 -17.00 15.55
CA SER A 417 11.68 -17.39 16.98
C SER A 417 11.52 -18.90 17.14
N PHE A 418 10.93 -19.55 16.14
CA PHE A 418 10.76 -21.00 16.08
C PHE A 418 11.85 -21.71 15.25
N THR A 419 12.91 -21.02 14.83
CA THR A 419 14.04 -21.67 14.18
C THR A 419 15.23 -21.66 15.15
N PRO A 420 15.66 -22.81 15.70
CA PRO A 420 15.12 -24.17 15.52
C PRO A 420 13.89 -24.51 16.39
N MET A 421 13.00 -25.41 15.95
CA MET A 421 11.63 -25.58 16.49
C MET A 421 11.53 -25.98 17.95
N TRP A 422 12.52 -26.70 18.49
CA TRP A 422 12.50 -27.15 19.89
C TRP A 422 12.83 -26.03 20.88
N ARG A 423 13.25 -24.84 20.43
CA ARG A 423 13.62 -23.72 21.30
C ARG A 423 12.76 -22.50 21.02
N TRP A 424 11.67 -22.36 21.77
CA TRP A 424 10.97 -21.08 21.77
C TRP A 424 11.84 -20.05 22.47
N GLY A 425 12.30 -19.05 21.71
CA GLY A 425 13.26 -18.10 22.19
C GLY A 425 13.24 -16.79 21.42
N LEU A 426 13.51 -15.69 22.13
CA LEU A 426 13.77 -14.39 21.53
C LEU A 426 15.27 -14.30 21.25
N GLY A 427 15.71 -14.76 20.09
CA GLY A 427 17.10 -14.63 19.65
C GLY A 427 17.41 -13.28 19.00
N CYS A 428 18.67 -13.12 18.58
CA CYS A 428 19.13 -11.92 17.90
C CYS A 428 18.37 -11.65 16.60
N HIS A 429 18.09 -12.68 15.79
CA HIS A 429 17.39 -12.52 14.52
C HIS A 429 15.94 -12.05 14.69
N SER A 430 15.16 -12.70 15.57
CA SER A 430 13.80 -12.26 15.91
C SER A 430 13.77 -10.89 16.55
N GLY A 431 14.80 -10.56 17.35
CA GLY A 431 15.01 -9.23 17.92
C GLY A 431 15.22 -8.16 16.85
N VAL A 432 16.01 -8.45 15.81
CA VAL A 432 16.24 -7.56 14.67
C VAL A 432 14.94 -7.28 13.91
N TRP A 433 14.13 -8.31 13.61
CA TRP A 433 12.84 -8.10 12.93
C TRP A 433 11.88 -7.26 13.76
N THR A 434 11.85 -7.51 15.07
CA THR A 434 11.08 -6.71 16.04
C THR A 434 11.57 -5.26 16.07
N LEU A 435 12.88 -5.02 16.07
CA LEU A 435 13.45 -3.68 16.04
C LEU A 435 13.05 -2.92 14.76
N ILE A 436 13.17 -3.55 13.60
CA ILE A 436 12.76 -2.95 12.31
C ILE A 436 11.27 -2.57 12.35
N TYR A 437 10.41 -3.47 12.83
CA TYR A 437 8.99 -3.20 12.97
C TYR A 437 8.69 -2.07 13.96
N LEU A 438 9.34 -2.03 15.12
CA LEU A 438 9.20 -0.93 16.08
C LEU A 438 9.64 0.42 15.48
N VAL A 439 10.70 0.43 14.67
CA VAL A 439 11.13 1.64 13.95
C VAL A 439 10.08 2.07 12.93
N TRP A 440 9.46 1.14 12.19
CA TRP A 440 8.33 1.44 11.31
C TRP A 440 7.11 1.99 12.07
N LEU A 441 6.76 1.39 13.21
CA LEU A 441 5.67 1.86 14.07
C LEU A 441 5.92 3.27 14.59
N PHE A 442 7.13 3.54 15.06
CA PHE A 442 7.53 4.88 15.50
C PHE A 442 7.50 5.87 14.34
N SER A 443 7.99 5.48 13.16
CA SER A 443 7.95 6.28 11.95
C SER A 443 6.52 6.65 11.55
N ALA A 444 5.58 5.71 11.62
CA ALA A 444 4.15 5.94 11.38
C ALA A 444 3.50 6.81 12.45
N ALA A 445 3.81 6.57 13.73
CA ALA A 445 3.31 7.39 14.84
C ALA A 445 3.77 8.84 14.73
N LEU A 446 5.01 9.08 14.30
CA LEU A 446 5.51 10.44 14.02
C LEU A 446 4.74 11.10 12.88
N ASP A 447 4.42 10.39 11.80
CA ASP A 447 3.64 10.97 10.70
C ASP A 447 2.22 11.31 11.15
N VAL A 448 1.56 10.41 11.90
CA VAL A 448 0.24 10.67 12.51
C VAL A 448 0.33 11.88 13.45
N PHE A 449 1.32 11.93 14.34
CA PHE A 449 1.52 13.05 15.25
C PHE A 449 1.71 14.37 14.49
N TRP A 450 2.54 14.39 13.44
CA TRP A 450 2.73 15.58 12.62
C TRP A 450 1.47 15.98 11.85
N HIS A 451 0.69 15.02 11.38
CA HIS A 451 -0.63 15.31 10.80
C HIS A 451 -1.55 15.97 11.83
N LEU A 452 -1.71 15.40 13.03
CA LEU A 452 -2.56 15.96 14.07
C LEU A 452 -2.09 17.37 14.51
N VAL A 453 -0.78 17.55 14.71
CA VAL A 453 -0.21 18.80 15.22
C VAL A 453 -0.16 19.90 14.15
N LEU A 454 0.32 19.59 12.95
CA LEU A 454 0.59 20.61 11.92
C LEU A 454 -0.56 20.80 10.93
N VAL A 455 -1.37 19.77 10.70
CA VAL A 455 -2.46 19.79 9.73
C VAL A 455 -3.80 20.09 10.38
N GLU A 456 -4.12 19.53 11.55
CA GLU A 456 -5.51 19.59 12.09
C GLU A 456 -5.84 20.89 12.86
N GLN A 457 -4.86 21.49 13.54
CA GLN A 457 -5.03 22.71 14.34
C GLN A 457 -5.75 23.91 13.63
N PRO A 458 -5.63 24.16 12.31
CA PRO A 458 -6.30 25.28 11.65
C PRO A 458 -7.70 25.01 11.09
N TRP A 459 -8.13 23.76 10.92
CA TRP A 459 -9.36 23.45 10.15
C TRP A 459 -10.66 23.60 10.94
N GLN A 460 -10.66 23.27 12.23
CA GLN A 460 -11.90 23.22 13.03
C GLN A 460 -12.48 24.58 13.42
N LYS A 461 -11.75 25.70 13.26
CA LYS A 461 -12.21 27.04 13.69
C LYS A 461 -12.53 28.02 12.55
N ALA A 462 -12.50 27.58 11.29
CA ALA A 462 -12.89 28.43 10.18
C ALA A 462 -14.43 28.47 10.08
N GLU A 463 -15.04 29.59 10.46
CA GLU A 463 -16.48 29.81 10.31
C GLU A 463 -16.95 29.52 8.86
N PRO A 464 -18.13 28.91 8.66
CA PRO A 464 -18.66 28.53 7.33
C PRO A 464 -18.85 29.69 6.32
N GLY A 465 -18.67 30.96 6.72
CA GLY A 465 -19.02 32.14 5.93
C GLY A 465 -17.86 32.96 5.34
N LEU A 466 -16.69 33.02 5.98
CA LEU A 466 -15.56 33.86 5.52
C LEU A 466 -14.37 32.99 5.10
N ARG A 467 -14.52 32.42 3.91
CA ARG A 467 -13.70 31.37 3.30
C ARG A 467 -12.31 31.84 2.85
N LYS A 468 -11.49 32.40 3.73
CA LYS A 468 -10.04 32.25 3.56
C LYS A 468 -9.69 30.87 4.10
N ARG A 469 -9.83 29.83 3.26
CA ARG A 469 -9.01 28.62 3.41
C ARG A 469 -7.59 29.17 3.58
N LYS A 470 -7.04 29.19 4.80
CA LYS A 470 -5.62 29.46 4.98
C LYS A 470 -4.97 28.30 4.25
N ALA A 471 -4.63 28.54 2.99
CA ALA A 471 -4.08 27.55 2.10
C ALA A 471 -3.03 26.80 2.90
N PHE A 472 -3.18 25.48 3.01
CA PHE A 472 -2.12 24.65 3.53
C PHE A 472 -0.87 25.06 2.75
N THR A 473 0.00 25.83 3.42
CA THR A 473 0.96 26.63 2.70
C THR A 473 1.93 25.65 2.07
N ILE A 474 2.27 25.84 0.80
CA ILE A 474 3.23 24.97 0.12
C ILE A 474 4.53 24.84 0.91
N SER A 475 4.94 25.89 1.62
CA SER A 475 6.06 25.85 2.56
C SER A 475 5.91 24.75 3.63
N LYS A 476 4.72 24.58 4.24
CA LYS A 476 4.44 23.51 5.20
C LYS A 476 4.44 22.13 4.54
N ALA A 477 3.82 21.99 3.37
CA ALA A 477 3.82 20.75 2.59
C ALA A 477 5.25 20.29 2.28
N LYS A 478 6.07 21.22 1.81
CA LYS A 478 7.47 21.03 1.46
C LYS A 478 8.31 20.71 2.69
N PHE A 479 8.07 21.38 3.81
CA PHE A 479 8.74 21.06 5.08
C PHE A 479 8.41 19.63 5.54
N LEU A 480 7.13 19.28 5.62
CA LEU A 480 6.67 17.94 6.01
C LEU A 480 7.23 16.86 5.09
N TRP A 481 7.23 17.11 3.78
CA TRP A 481 7.80 16.19 2.80
C TRP A 481 9.31 16.00 3.00
N ARG A 482 10.07 17.10 3.14
CA ARG A 482 11.54 17.03 3.38
C ARG A 482 11.86 16.29 4.67
N PHE A 483 11.14 16.62 5.75
CA PHE A 483 11.28 15.94 7.03
C PHE A 483 10.97 14.44 6.90
N GLY A 484 9.85 14.10 6.26
CA GLY A 484 9.47 12.72 5.96
C GLY A 484 10.54 11.98 5.17
N MET A 485 11.11 12.59 4.13
CA MET A 485 12.18 11.98 3.32
C MET A 485 13.47 11.72 4.11
N VAL A 486 13.92 12.68 4.92
CA VAL A 486 15.12 12.52 5.77
C VAL A 486 14.90 11.41 6.80
N LYS A 487 13.74 11.40 7.46
CA LYS A 487 13.33 10.35 8.40
C LYS A 487 13.33 8.98 7.71
N ASN A 488 12.65 8.86 6.57
CA ASN A 488 12.52 7.60 5.83
C ASN A 488 13.89 7.09 5.34
N LEU A 489 14.76 7.99 4.87
CA LEU A 489 16.13 7.63 4.50
C LEU A 489 16.90 7.04 5.68
N ALA A 490 16.84 7.66 6.87
CA ALA A 490 17.49 7.14 8.07
C ALA A 490 16.94 5.77 8.48
N VAL A 491 15.62 5.57 8.41
CA VAL A 491 14.97 4.28 8.69
C VAL A 491 15.40 3.22 7.69
N VAL A 492 15.40 3.52 6.38
CA VAL A 492 15.80 2.56 5.34
C VAL A 492 17.26 2.17 5.48
N ILE A 493 18.17 3.12 5.70
CA ILE A 493 19.60 2.83 5.92
C ILE A 493 19.77 1.89 7.12
N SER A 494 19.08 2.19 8.23
CA SER A 494 19.17 1.38 9.45
C SER A 494 18.60 -0.02 9.24
N ALA A 495 17.38 -0.15 8.71
CA ALA A 495 16.72 -1.43 8.48
C ALA A 495 17.49 -2.29 7.45
N THR A 496 17.94 -1.69 6.35
CA THR A 496 18.76 -2.39 5.34
C THR A 496 20.10 -2.83 5.93
N GLY A 497 20.74 -1.99 6.76
CA GLY A 497 21.95 -2.35 7.48
C GLY A 497 21.76 -3.58 8.37
N PHE A 498 20.67 -3.62 9.14
CA PHE A 498 20.34 -4.77 9.98
C PHE A 498 20.03 -6.04 9.17
N ILE A 499 19.30 -5.92 8.05
CA ILE A 499 19.05 -7.05 7.15
C ILE A 499 20.37 -7.57 6.58
N VAL A 500 21.23 -6.69 6.07
CA VAL A 500 22.54 -7.07 5.51
C VAL A 500 23.41 -7.73 6.57
N LEU A 501 23.53 -7.15 7.78
CA LEU A 501 24.25 -7.78 8.90
C LEU A 501 23.72 -9.20 9.20
N SER A 502 22.40 -9.36 9.21
CA SER A 502 21.79 -10.67 9.41
C SER A 502 22.10 -11.64 8.26
N GLN A 503 22.09 -11.17 7.01
CA GLN A 503 22.31 -12.00 5.83
C GLN A 503 23.79 -12.32 5.57
N ILE A 504 24.75 -11.57 6.13
CA ILE A 504 26.18 -11.91 6.06
C ILE A 504 26.61 -12.92 7.14
N GLY A 505 25.75 -13.19 8.14
CA GLY A 505 26.08 -14.05 9.28
C GLY A 505 26.71 -13.30 10.45
N TYR A 506 26.55 -11.97 10.54
CA TYR A 506 27.14 -11.21 11.65
C TYR A 506 26.55 -11.63 13.01
N PHE A 507 25.26 -11.98 13.03
CA PHE A 507 24.60 -12.51 14.22
C PHE A 507 24.86 -13.99 14.44
N HIS A 508 25.68 -14.67 13.62
CA HIS A 508 26.05 -16.06 13.85
C HIS A 508 27.17 -16.10 14.90
N THR A 509 26.77 -16.01 16.18
CA THR A 509 27.63 -16.00 17.37
C THR A 509 27.08 -16.98 18.40
N CYS A 510 27.90 -17.47 19.34
CA CYS A 510 27.41 -18.35 20.43
C CYS A 510 26.18 -17.76 21.16
N TRP A 511 26.20 -16.46 21.45
CA TRP A 511 25.08 -15.76 22.11
C TRP A 511 23.79 -15.80 21.31
N CYS A 512 23.88 -15.51 20.01
CA CYS A 512 22.70 -15.43 19.17
C CYS A 512 22.15 -16.81 18.78
N MET A 513 23.02 -17.81 18.60
CA MET A 513 22.64 -19.20 18.35
C MET A 513 21.96 -19.87 19.55
N ALA A 514 22.25 -19.39 20.77
CA ALA A 514 21.52 -19.80 21.97
C ALA A 514 20.01 -19.42 21.91
N ASN A 515 19.62 -18.50 21.01
CA ASN A 515 18.24 -18.04 20.78
C ASN A 515 17.52 -17.51 22.04
N GLN A 516 18.25 -17.09 23.07
CA GLN A 516 17.69 -16.59 24.33
C GLN A 516 18.36 -15.27 24.73
N VAL A 517 17.71 -14.14 24.45
CA VAL A 517 18.19 -12.80 24.84
C VAL A 517 18.02 -12.54 26.34
N ILE A 518 17.00 -13.14 26.96
CA ILE A 518 16.79 -13.04 28.41
C ILE A 518 17.37 -14.32 29.01
N PRO A 519 18.46 -14.24 29.80
CA PRO A 519 18.99 -15.42 30.47
C PRO A 519 17.88 -15.97 31.37
N PRO A 520 17.41 -17.21 31.17
CA PRO A 520 16.48 -17.81 32.11
C PRO A 520 17.16 -17.87 33.48
N ALA A 521 16.35 -17.84 34.53
CA ALA A 521 16.83 -18.12 35.89
C ALA A 521 17.30 -19.58 36.08
N ARG A 522 17.44 -20.36 34.98
CA ARG A 522 17.87 -21.74 34.94
C ARG A 522 19.01 -21.86 33.97
N ASP A 523 19.87 -22.84 34.21
CA ASP A 523 21.01 -23.12 33.36
C ASP A 523 20.62 -23.55 31.94
N ASP A 524 19.31 -23.70 31.60
CA ASP A 524 18.61 -24.28 30.42
C ASP A 524 19.01 -23.83 28.98
N VAL A 525 20.17 -23.17 28.79
CA VAL A 525 20.62 -22.61 27.51
C VAL A 525 21.69 -23.46 26.82
N TYR A 526 21.30 -24.15 25.74
CA TYR A 526 22.21 -24.89 24.88
C TYR A 526 22.28 -24.34 23.46
N ILE A 527 23.44 -24.57 22.86
CA ILE A 527 23.80 -24.23 21.49
C ILE A 527 24.02 -25.55 20.74
N ASP A 528 23.44 -25.64 19.56
CA ASP A 528 23.72 -26.73 18.64
C ASP A 528 24.64 -26.18 17.55
N LEU A 529 25.86 -26.71 17.47
CA LEU A 529 26.82 -26.39 16.40
C LEU A 529 26.86 -27.48 15.34
N GLY A 530 26.13 -28.57 15.53
CA GLY A 530 26.10 -29.69 14.61
C GLY A 530 25.24 -29.41 13.37
N PRO A 531 25.42 -30.22 12.31
CA PRO A 531 24.52 -30.19 11.18
C PRO A 531 23.11 -30.61 11.63
N SER A 532 22.10 -29.97 11.06
CA SER A 532 20.69 -30.30 11.30
C SER A 532 20.41 -31.77 10.94
N THR A 533 19.84 -32.54 11.87
CA THR A 533 19.50 -33.95 11.60
C THR A 533 18.27 -34.03 10.68
N GLN A 534 18.05 -35.19 10.05
CA GLN A 534 16.86 -35.38 9.21
C GLN A 534 15.56 -35.22 10.02
N ASP A 535 15.54 -35.70 11.26
CA ASP A 535 14.37 -35.60 12.14
C ASP A 535 14.06 -34.14 12.51
N ASP A 536 15.09 -33.34 12.78
CA ASP A 536 14.97 -31.90 13.01
C ASP A 536 14.39 -31.20 11.79
N ARG A 537 14.94 -31.52 10.60
CA ARG A 537 14.45 -30.97 9.33
C ARG A 537 13.00 -31.33 9.06
N ASP A 538 12.62 -32.59 9.21
CA ASP A 538 11.26 -33.05 8.93
C ASP A 538 10.25 -32.34 9.85
N ARG A 539 10.65 -32.02 11.08
CA ARG A 539 9.84 -31.28 12.04
C ARG A 539 9.77 -29.79 11.71
N ASP A 540 10.91 -29.15 11.49
CA ASP A 540 11.03 -27.71 11.19
C ASP A 540 10.37 -27.36 9.85
N TRP A 541 10.45 -28.26 8.87
CA TRP A 541 9.88 -28.10 7.53
C TRP A 541 8.40 -27.74 7.56
N TYR A 542 7.63 -28.35 8.46
CA TYR A 542 6.21 -28.05 8.60
C TYR A 542 5.97 -26.58 8.98
N LEU A 543 6.73 -26.03 9.94
CA LEU A 543 6.60 -24.63 10.35
C LEU A 543 7.13 -23.66 9.29
N TRP A 544 8.25 -24.00 8.67
CA TRP A 544 8.84 -23.19 7.61
C TRP A 544 7.89 -23.01 6.43
N ILE A 545 7.05 -24.00 6.12
CA ILE A 545 5.98 -23.88 5.11
C ILE A 545 4.72 -23.23 5.69
N LEU A 546 4.25 -23.70 6.85
CA LEU A 546 2.96 -23.31 7.40
C LEU A 546 2.90 -21.81 7.67
N ILE A 547 3.91 -21.24 8.32
CA ILE A 547 3.89 -19.82 8.73
C ILE A 547 3.80 -18.90 7.50
N PRO A 548 4.66 -19.03 6.47
CA PRO A 548 4.57 -18.19 5.28
C PRO A 548 3.31 -18.43 4.45
N VAL A 549 2.82 -19.67 4.33
CA VAL A 549 1.58 -19.96 3.60
C VAL A 549 0.39 -19.32 4.30
N VAL A 550 0.25 -19.47 5.61
CA VAL A 550 -0.82 -18.83 6.39
C VAL A 550 -0.72 -17.31 6.27
N SER A 551 0.49 -16.75 6.38
CA SER A 551 0.72 -15.32 6.19
C SER A 551 0.30 -14.82 4.81
N LEU A 552 0.67 -15.54 3.74
CA LEU A 552 0.26 -15.22 2.38
C LEU A 552 -1.27 -15.27 2.25
N ILE A 553 -1.94 -16.28 2.81
CA ILE A 553 -3.41 -16.35 2.80
C ILE A 553 -4.01 -15.13 3.50
N LEU A 554 -3.47 -14.72 4.66
CA LEU A 554 -3.93 -13.53 5.37
C LEU A 554 -3.70 -12.24 4.55
N ILE A 555 -2.54 -12.08 3.93
CA ILE A 555 -2.26 -10.93 3.04
C ILE A 555 -3.20 -10.94 1.83
N HIS A 556 -3.50 -12.09 1.24
CA HIS A 556 -4.47 -12.21 0.15
C HIS A 556 -5.90 -11.89 0.61
N ALA A 557 -6.28 -12.28 1.84
CA ALA A 557 -7.55 -11.90 2.43
C ALA A 557 -7.65 -10.38 2.63
N ILE A 558 -6.57 -9.72 3.05
CA ILE A 558 -6.49 -8.26 3.18
C ILE A 558 -6.55 -7.58 1.79
N ILE A 559 -5.82 -8.10 0.80
CA ILE A 559 -5.90 -7.69 -0.61
C ILE A 559 -7.35 -7.77 -1.12
N PHE A 560 -8.01 -8.91 -0.88
CA PHE A 560 -9.38 -9.14 -1.29
C PHE A 560 -10.33 -8.18 -0.58
N TRP A 561 -10.17 -7.99 0.74
CA TRP A 561 -11.00 -7.08 1.52
C TRP A 561 -10.87 -5.62 1.04
N ALA A 562 -9.64 -5.13 0.87
CA ALA A 562 -9.39 -3.78 0.37
C ALA A 562 -9.82 -3.61 -1.11
N GLY A 563 -9.72 -4.69 -1.90
CA GLY A 563 -10.10 -4.72 -3.31
C GLY A 563 -11.61 -4.77 -3.54
N TRP A 564 -12.32 -5.64 -2.82
CA TRP A 564 -13.77 -5.85 -2.88
C TRP A 564 -14.51 -4.55 -2.59
N GLU A 565 -14.11 -3.86 -1.52
CA GLU A 565 -14.70 -2.57 -1.16
C GLU A 565 -14.29 -1.45 -2.13
N GLY A 566 -13.13 -1.57 -2.77
CA GLY A 566 -12.53 -0.55 -3.61
C GLY A 566 -12.73 -0.72 -5.12
N GLU A 567 -13.59 -1.64 -5.57
CA GLU A 567 -13.79 -1.90 -7.01
C GLU A 567 -14.22 -0.66 -7.79
N GLY A 568 -15.03 0.23 -7.19
CA GLY A 568 -15.48 1.45 -7.84
C GLY A 568 -14.32 2.33 -8.31
N GLY A 569 -13.25 2.46 -7.52
CA GLY A 569 -12.06 3.23 -7.89
C GLY A 569 -11.26 2.58 -9.02
N ARG A 570 -11.17 1.25 -9.04
CA ARG A 570 -10.52 0.50 -10.14
C ARG A 570 -11.28 0.70 -11.45
N LEU A 571 -12.61 0.65 -11.39
CA LEU A 571 -13.47 0.76 -12.56
C LEU A 571 -13.38 2.14 -13.23
N LEU A 572 -13.07 3.22 -12.51
CA LEU A 572 -13.06 4.57 -13.11
C LEU A 572 -12.25 4.67 -14.40
N TYR A 573 -11.06 4.04 -14.41
CA TYR A 573 -10.16 4.15 -15.55
C TYR A 573 -9.83 2.81 -16.19
N LEU A 574 -10.11 1.68 -15.54
CA LEU A 574 -9.82 0.37 -16.14
C LEU A 574 -10.80 0.11 -17.29
N ARG A 575 -10.40 0.47 -18.50
CA ARG A 575 -11.18 0.27 -19.73
C ARG A 575 -10.59 -0.88 -20.51
N THR A 576 -11.29 -2.01 -20.51
CA THR A 576 -10.94 -3.12 -21.39
C THR A 576 -10.94 -2.67 -22.86
N LYS A 577 -10.18 -3.33 -23.75
CA LYS A 577 -10.22 -3.03 -25.20
C LYS A 577 -11.66 -2.96 -25.75
N PRO A 578 -12.55 -3.94 -25.50
CA PRO A 578 -13.94 -3.85 -25.97
C PRO A 578 -14.74 -2.70 -25.34
N GLU A 579 -14.49 -2.33 -24.08
CA GLU A 579 -15.09 -1.13 -23.48
C GLU A 579 -14.65 0.14 -24.20
N ARG A 580 -13.35 0.30 -24.47
CA ARG A 580 -12.83 1.46 -25.22
C ARG A 580 -13.46 1.56 -26.61
N ASP A 581 -13.63 0.43 -27.29
CA ASP A 581 -14.28 0.39 -28.61
C ASP A 581 -15.80 0.69 -28.53
N ALA A 582 -16.46 0.26 -27.45
CA ALA A 582 -17.85 0.62 -27.17
C ALA A 582 -17.99 2.12 -26.88
N GLU A 583 -17.11 2.71 -26.08
CA GLU A 583 -17.08 4.14 -25.79
C GLU A 583 -16.80 4.98 -27.03
N ARG A 584 -15.84 4.59 -27.87
CA ARG A 584 -15.58 5.27 -29.15
C ARG A 584 -16.80 5.25 -30.06
N ARG A 585 -17.56 4.16 -30.08
CA ARG A 585 -18.84 4.08 -30.81
C ARG A 585 -19.91 4.99 -30.18
N ALA A 586 -20.02 5.01 -28.85
CA ALA A 586 -20.94 5.90 -28.15
C ALA A 586 -20.62 7.38 -28.42
N LEU A 587 -19.35 7.76 -28.34
CA LEU A 587 -18.86 9.11 -28.66
C LEU A 587 -19.19 9.52 -30.10
N ARG A 588 -18.98 8.64 -31.08
CA ARG A 588 -19.36 8.89 -32.49
C ARG A 588 -20.87 9.09 -32.64
N ASN A 589 -21.67 8.26 -31.99
CA ASN A 589 -23.13 8.38 -32.05
C ASN A 589 -23.63 9.69 -31.42
N ILE A 590 -23.04 10.11 -30.30
CA ILE A 590 -23.37 11.40 -29.67
C ILE A 590 -22.94 12.56 -30.58
N TYR A 591 -21.74 12.50 -31.15
CA TYR A 591 -21.23 13.51 -32.07
C TYR A 591 -22.13 13.70 -33.29
N GLN A 592 -22.55 12.60 -33.94
CA GLN A 592 -23.47 12.62 -35.08
C GLN A 592 -24.84 13.23 -34.74
N ARG A 593 -25.34 13.02 -33.51
CA ARG A 593 -26.58 13.63 -33.05
C ARG A 593 -26.46 15.13 -32.79
N LEU A 594 -25.27 15.57 -32.35
CA LEU A 594 -24.99 16.99 -32.10
C LEU A 594 -24.73 17.75 -33.41
N HIS A 595 -24.21 17.10 -34.45
CA HIS A 595 -23.85 17.69 -35.74
C HIS A 595 -24.50 16.95 -36.92
N PRO A 596 -25.84 16.97 -37.05
CA PRO A 596 -26.54 16.23 -38.10
C PRO A 596 -26.15 16.68 -39.51
N GLU A 597 -25.73 17.94 -39.67
CA GLU A 597 -25.31 18.52 -40.96
C GLU A 597 -24.03 17.85 -41.52
N ASN A 598 -23.16 17.34 -40.65
CA ASN A 598 -21.91 16.67 -41.05
C ASN A 598 -22.12 15.17 -41.39
N GLY A 599 -23.32 14.63 -41.15
CA GLY A 599 -23.57 13.18 -41.20
C GLY A 599 -23.53 12.56 -42.60
N SER A 600 -23.63 13.34 -43.67
CA SER A 600 -23.63 12.82 -45.05
C SER A 600 -22.23 12.48 -45.58
N GLU A 601 -21.19 13.19 -45.12
CA GLU A 601 -19.80 12.97 -45.55
C GLU A 601 -19.13 11.85 -44.76
N ASP A 602 -19.37 11.78 -43.44
CA ASP A 602 -18.72 10.81 -42.56
C ASP A 602 -19.24 9.38 -42.72
N GLN A 603 -20.47 9.18 -43.21
CA GLN A 603 -20.96 7.82 -43.50
C GLN A 603 -20.16 7.14 -44.61
N HIS A 604 -19.61 7.89 -45.57
CA HIS A 604 -18.71 7.35 -46.59
C HIS A 604 -17.33 6.99 -46.03
N SER A 605 -16.75 7.86 -45.19
CA SER A 605 -15.44 7.62 -44.55
C SER A 605 -15.46 6.48 -43.53
N ALA A 606 -16.53 6.34 -42.75
CA ALA A 606 -16.69 5.24 -41.79
C ALA A 606 -16.91 3.88 -42.48
N ALA A 607 -17.58 3.86 -43.64
CA ALA A 607 -17.70 2.65 -44.46
C ALA A 607 -16.34 2.18 -44.99
N ILE A 608 -15.45 3.12 -45.36
CA ILE A 608 -14.11 2.82 -45.86
C ILE A 608 -13.18 2.34 -44.72
N GLN A 609 -13.24 2.95 -43.52
CA GLN A 609 -12.42 2.53 -42.38
C GLN A 609 -12.80 1.16 -41.82
N ASN A 610 -14.06 0.74 -41.93
CA ASN A 610 -14.48 -0.60 -41.49
C ASN A 610 -14.00 -1.75 -42.40
N ILE A 611 -13.48 -1.44 -43.60
CA ILE A 611 -13.00 -2.44 -44.57
C ILE A 611 -11.49 -2.72 -44.40
N SER A 612 -10.76 -1.82 -43.74
CA SER A 612 -9.32 -1.99 -43.49
C SER A 612 -9.09 -2.49 -42.06
N PRO A 613 -8.68 -3.75 -41.84
CA PRO A 613 -8.27 -4.19 -40.50
C PRO A 613 -7.11 -3.31 -40.04
N SER A 614 -7.31 -2.54 -38.97
CA SER A 614 -6.30 -1.61 -38.43
C SER A 614 -4.98 -2.36 -38.21
N SER A 615 -3.92 -1.93 -38.89
CA SER A 615 -2.57 -2.50 -38.77
C SER A 615 -1.88 -2.14 -37.44
N ASP A 616 -2.61 -1.74 -36.40
CA ASP A 616 -2.11 -1.39 -35.07
C ASP A 616 -1.68 -2.62 -34.24
N ASN A 617 -1.34 -3.74 -34.89
CA ASN A 617 -0.66 -4.88 -34.27
C ASN A 617 0.85 -4.65 -34.07
N ALA A 618 1.32 -3.39 -34.11
CA ALA A 618 2.72 -3.03 -33.88
C ALA A 618 3.07 -2.79 -32.41
N ASP A 619 2.29 -3.33 -31.46
CA ASP A 619 2.77 -3.56 -30.09
C ASP A 619 3.70 -4.78 -30.10
N ALA A 620 4.86 -4.63 -30.74
CA ALA A 620 5.99 -5.53 -30.51
C ALA A 620 6.38 -5.42 -29.03
N PRO A 621 6.58 -6.53 -28.30
CA PRO A 621 7.14 -6.45 -26.97
C PRO A 621 8.49 -5.72 -27.06
N PHE A 622 8.64 -4.70 -26.23
CA PHE A 622 9.88 -3.95 -26.05
C PHE A 622 10.98 -4.94 -25.61
N LEU A 623 11.66 -5.53 -26.59
CA LEU A 623 12.82 -6.38 -26.36
C LEU A 623 13.98 -5.44 -26.04
N ILE A 624 14.50 -5.53 -24.82
CA ILE A 624 15.80 -4.97 -24.49
C ILE A 624 16.81 -5.79 -25.31
N THR A 625 17.29 -5.23 -26.42
CA THR A 625 18.43 -5.78 -27.16
C THR A 625 19.67 -5.65 -26.29
N ILE A 626 20.06 -6.76 -25.66
CA ILE A 626 21.45 -6.98 -25.24
C ILE A 626 22.17 -7.53 -26.49
N GLU A 627 23.19 -6.82 -26.95
CA GLU A 627 24.07 -7.27 -28.04
C GLU A 627 24.58 -8.70 -27.78
N GLY A 628 24.41 -9.59 -28.75
CA GLY A 628 25.09 -10.89 -28.72
C GLY A 628 24.51 -11.96 -29.63
N ARG A 629 25.01 -12.00 -30.87
CA ARG A 629 25.03 -13.13 -31.83
C ARG A 629 23.71 -13.73 -32.32
N GLU A 630 23.42 -13.47 -33.59
CA GLU A 630 22.50 -14.22 -34.43
C GLU A 630 22.98 -15.69 -34.58
N PHE A 631 22.06 -16.63 -34.33
CA PHE A 631 22.09 -17.95 -34.95
C PHE A 631 20.77 -18.16 -35.68
N GLU A 632 20.88 -18.26 -37.00
CA GLU A 632 19.80 -18.41 -37.95
C GLU A 632 19.33 -19.88 -37.97
N ALA A 633 18.07 -20.13 -37.65
CA ALA A 633 17.44 -21.44 -37.90
C ALA A 633 15.94 -21.27 -38.22
N ARG A 634 15.63 -21.39 -39.51
CA ARG A 634 14.32 -21.83 -40.05
C ARG A 634 14.39 -23.35 -40.30
N PRO A 635 13.30 -24.07 -40.62
CA PRO A 635 11.86 -23.80 -40.43
C PRO A 635 11.07 -25.07 -39.95
N ARG A 636 9.76 -24.95 -39.69
CA ARG A 636 8.71 -25.70 -40.42
C ARG A 636 7.31 -25.37 -39.91
N ALA A 637 6.45 -25.04 -40.87
CA ALA A 637 5.01 -24.94 -40.73
C ALA A 637 4.38 -26.33 -40.66
N SER A 638 3.41 -26.52 -39.76
CA SER A 638 2.37 -27.54 -39.89
C SER A 638 1.03 -26.91 -39.59
N GLN A 639 0.20 -26.83 -40.63
CA GLN A 639 -1.23 -26.58 -40.57
C GLN A 639 -1.91 -27.67 -39.74
N HIS A 640 -2.78 -27.29 -38.80
CA HIS A 640 -4.07 -27.96 -38.58
C HIS A 640 -4.98 -27.03 -37.79
N GLY A 641 -6.06 -26.60 -38.45
CA GLY A 641 -7.13 -25.83 -37.85
C GLY A 641 -8.13 -26.76 -37.17
N VAL A 642 -8.52 -26.40 -35.95
CA VAL A 642 -9.77 -26.83 -35.32
C VAL A 642 -10.41 -25.57 -34.75
N GLY A 643 -11.50 -25.14 -35.39
CA GLY A 643 -12.28 -24.00 -34.93
C GLY A 643 -13.04 -24.35 -33.66
N LEU A 644 -12.69 -23.69 -32.56
CA LEU A 644 -13.49 -23.66 -31.35
C LEU A 644 -14.08 -22.25 -31.20
N SER A 645 -15.41 -22.19 -31.26
CA SER A 645 -16.19 -20.99 -30.98
C SER A 645 -15.86 -20.44 -29.58
N PRO A 646 -15.73 -19.12 -29.40
CA PRO A 646 -15.48 -18.55 -28.09
C PRO A 646 -16.68 -18.74 -27.15
N PRO A 647 -16.45 -18.96 -25.85
CA PRO A 647 -17.51 -19.10 -24.87
C PRO A 647 -18.29 -17.78 -24.71
N ARG A 648 -19.61 -17.91 -24.55
CA ARG A 648 -20.55 -16.83 -24.26
C ARG A 648 -20.10 -16.08 -23.00
N ALA A 649 -20.02 -14.76 -23.08
CA ALA A 649 -19.73 -13.91 -21.93
C ALA A 649 -20.78 -14.14 -20.81
N PRO A 650 -20.36 -14.23 -19.53
CA PRO A 650 -21.28 -14.32 -18.42
C PRO A 650 -22.08 -13.02 -18.25
N PRO A 651 -23.35 -13.09 -17.78
CA PRO A 651 -24.15 -11.90 -17.53
C PRO A 651 -23.53 -11.05 -16.42
N SER A 652 -23.55 -9.73 -16.61
CA SER A 652 -23.09 -8.73 -15.64
C SER A 652 -23.82 -8.91 -14.29
N PRO A 653 -23.11 -8.76 -13.16
CA PRO A 653 -23.75 -8.85 -11.85
C PRO A 653 -24.72 -7.68 -11.67
N ARG A 654 -26.01 -7.99 -11.47
CA ARG A 654 -27.02 -7.03 -11.01
C ARG A 654 -26.64 -6.61 -9.60
N LEU A 655 -26.08 -5.40 -9.46
CA LEU A 655 -25.97 -4.73 -8.17
C LEU A 655 -27.40 -4.49 -7.65
N SER A 656 -27.73 -5.16 -6.55
CA SER A 656 -28.98 -4.91 -5.84
C SER A 656 -28.88 -3.56 -5.14
N PRO A 657 -29.92 -2.70 -5.19
CA PRO A 657 -29.91 -1.44 -4.44
C PRO A 657 -29.89 -1.73 -2.93
N PRO A 658 -29.28 -0.85 -2.12
CA PRO A 658 -29.23 -1.03 -0.67
C PRO A 658 -30.65 -1.04 -0.10
N ARG A 659 -30.94 -2.06 0.72
CA ARG A 659 -32.20 -2.18 1.47
C ARG A 659 -32.38 -0.94 2.36
N GLY A 660 -33.35 -0.10 2.00
CA GLY A 660 -33.78 1.04 2.81
C GLY A 660 -34.24 0.57 4.19
N ARG A 661 -33.54 1.06 5.23
CA ARG A 661 -33.94 0.88 6.63
C ARG A 661 -35.19 1.73 6.87
N ARG A 662 -36.31 1.07 7.18
CA ARG A 662 -37.59 1.71 7.54
C ARG A 662 -37.38 2.76 8.64
N GLY A 663 -37.87 3.96 8.39
CA GLY A 663 -37.98 5.01 9.40
C GLY A 663 -38.95 4.59 10.50
N VAL A 664 -38.51 4.79 11.74
CA VAL A 664 -39.39 4.88 12.90
C VAL A 664 -39.88 6.33 12.95
N SER A 665 -41.18 6.49 12.76
CA SER A 665 -41.92 7.70 13.07
C SER A 665 -42.10 7.80 14.58
N GLU A 666 -41.70 8.91 15.19
CA GLU A 666 -42.34 9.34 16.44
C GLU A 666 -42.38 10.88 16.51
N GLU A 667 -43.60 11.34 16.66
CA GLU A 667 -44.04 12.72 16.79
C GLU A 667 -44.29 12.95 18.29
N SER A 668 -43.75 13.99 18.91
CA SER A 668 -44.52 14.88 19.78
C SER A 668 -43.69 16.05 20.30
N ALA A 669 -44.36 17.18 20.36
CA ALA A 669 -43.90 18.46 20.84
C ALA A 669 -43.89 18.53 22.38
N GLY A 670 -42.98 19.36 22.94
CA GLY A 670 -42.97 19.71 24.36
C GLY A 670 -41.99 20.83 24.68
N SER A 671 -42.51 22.05 24.75
CA SER A 671 -41.84 23.27 25.24
C SER A 671 -41.46 23.14 26.72
N GLN A 672 -40.26 23.58 27.14
CA GLN A 672 -40.06 24.42 28.34
C GLN A 672 -38.60 24.94 28.52
N ALA A 673 -38.51 26.27 28.45
CA ALA A 673 -37.79 27.21 29.32
C ALA A 673 -36.52 26.81 30.11
N SER A 674 -35.46 27.61 29.85
CA SER A 674 -34.56 28.28 30.81
C SER A 674 -34.02 27.55 32.05
N LEU A 675 -32.71 27.33 32.11
CA LEU A 675 -31.78 27.88 33.13
C LEU A 675 -30.40 27.25 32.93
N SER A 676 -29.37 28.05 32.63
CA SER A 676 -27.97 27.61 32.71
C SER A 676 -27.25 28.48 33.71
N ARG A 677 -27.17 27.99 34.95
CA ARG A 677 -26.38 28.56 36.04
C ARG A 677 -25.02 27.86 36.06
N ALA A 678 -23.95 28.66 36.08
CA ALA A 678 -22.57 28.23 36.24
C ALA A 678 -22.33 27.57 37.60
N ILE A 679 -21.62 26.44 37.64
CA ILE A 679 -20.88 25.96 38.82
C ILE A 679 -19.64 25.15 38.37
N THR A 680 -18.46 25.65 38.74
CA THR A 680 -17.15 24.98 38.89
C THR A 680 -17.16 23.87 39.93
N PRO A 681 -16.24 22.88 39.87
CA PRO A 681 -15.80 22.18 41.08
C PRO A 681 -14.32 22.48 41.40
N GLN A 682 -14.11 23.04 42.58
CA GLN A 682 -12.88 22.95 43.36
C GLN A 682 -12.89 21.65 44.18
N ALA A 683 -11.67 21.17 44.45
CA ALA A 683 -11.34 19.99 45.25
C ALA A 683 -11.71 20.11 46.74
N ALA A 684 -11.93 18.97 47.40
CA ALA A 684 -11.43 18.68 48.76
C ALA A 684 -11.67 17.22 49.19
N SER A 685 -10.55 16.57 49.52
CA SER A 685 -10.28 15.60 50.59
C SER A 685 -11.43 15.02 51.44
N ARG A 686 -11.36 13.71 51.71
CA ARG A 686 -11.48 13.20 53.08
C ARG A 686 -10.66 11.93 53.33
N SER A 687 -9.89 12.01 54.40
CA SER A 687 -9.06 11.00 55.05
C SER A 687 -9.91 10.02 55.86
N THR A 688 -9.45 8.78 56.02
CA THR A 688 -9.83 7.90 57.14
C THR A 688 -8.65 7.00 57.53
N THR A 689 -7.97 7.38 58.60
CA THR A 689 -7.14 6.57 59.51
C THR A 689 -8.04 6.16 60.70
N ALA A 690 -7.87 5.11 61.50
CA ALA A 690 -6.80 4.16 61.84
C ALA A 690 -7.41 2.99 62.67
N LEU A 691 -6.69 1.86 62.85
CA LEU A 691 -6.19 1.35 64.16
C LEU A 691 -5.67 -0.12 64.14
N LEU A 692 -4.38 -0.23 64.46
CA LEU A 692 -3.58 -1.23 65.23
C LEU A 692 -3.97 -2.73 65.31
N SER A 693 -2.98 -3.59 65.04
CA SER A 693 -2.32 -4.45 66.05
C SER A 693 -1.02 -5.11 65.50
N ASP A 694 -0.07 -5.31 66.42
CA ASP A 694 1.39 -5.56 66.28
C ASP A 694 1.84 -7.01 65.99
N PRO A 695 3.15 -7.28 65.74
CA PRO A 695 3.71 -8.50 65.15
C PRO A 695 4.29 -9.50 66.18
N PRO A 696 4.84 -10.64 65.71
CA PRO A 696 6.25 -10.91 66.03
C PRO A 696 7.03 -11.70 64.96
N GLY A 697 8.37 -11.68 65.05
CA GLY A 697 9.18 -12.86 64.72
C GLY A 697 10.45 -12.65 63.90
N VAL A 698 11.51 -12.18 64.54
CA VAL A 698 12.91 -12.33 64.11
C VAL A 698 13.35 -13.78 64.33
N SER A 699 14.03 -14.40 63.37
CA SER A 699 15.03 -15.44 63.66
C SER A 699 16.14 -15.47 62.61
N ASN A 700 17.36 -15.25 63.09
CA ASN A 700 18.61 -15.64 62.44
C ASN A 700 18.80 -17.15 62.61
N ALA A 701 19.35 -17.83 61.60
CA ALA A 701 20.34 -18.90 61.81
C ALA A 701 21.00 -19.25 60.47
N ALA A 702 22.33 -19.17 60.46
CA ALA A 702 23.20 -19.79 59.48
C ALA A 702 23.39 -21.28 59.81
N VAL A 703 23.48 -22.12 58.78
CA VAL A 703 24.49 -23.16 58.56
C VAL A 703 24.71 -23.24 57.05
#